data_AF-A0A812JSA2-F1
#
_entry.id   AF-A0A812JSA2-F1
#
_cell.length_a   1.000
_cell.length_b   1.000
_cell.length_c   1.000
_cell.angle_alpha   90.00
_cell.angle_beta   90.00
_cell.angle_gamma   90.00
#
_symmetry.space_group_name_H-M   'P 1'
#
loop_
_entity.id
_entity.type
_entity.pdbx_description
1 polymer ?
#
loop_
_entity_poly.entity_id
_entity_poly.type
_entity_poly.pdbx_seq_one_letter_code
_entity_poly.pdbx_strand_id
1 'polypeptide(L)'
;MAKRGYAAELEELDNEEDEEDEACTLCHVMLASGRPLAPVRPFCVLDVVGSILCQEDEDAEVSLSDDELMTLLHDIQERDTCLAKKVPLLQLESNKRAIQLLRQLDRLDKSSISTLKNEYKRRGFAFDASIRKESLLASLKEVAVYENLKLEHLRAVCMNHNLPATDGMRRPGLLQLLADQSWHSLGIPVEQLPSLVVAHGVLDSLAALNSKNLADLCAQCHRMGVPLETKPEKPDLVGRLSKAMVWKQMDDSILRRECAKRGAPVDDIPEPLQQPGVKLIVNNSCKAGRQKLERLLLQSLWLDIWKAAGITVQSLGSHEAAAGLFAEVERLHREDLPAIQERYKALDLPLQQVQDRRWVLQRVSESLFWEALPLAELLEECEMRALHVSPAERDADRAAETKPVLVRRLVKDSCIRAWVKMGIPVARLGDARAAALVAEEWQSLDNISSGDLKIKCELHGVPPDATLERHDLLQLLKDVAVWESMPLHELKAELAKVTGPGVAPAPEKGDGWKEQNGLVEQLLLLRCAEAYEAKGIPARRIGSLKAAAKLAQELKDLDSQDAASLKADCRNLGLPVEHLRLQELRDLHREVALWRALPCGELRLECRARNVSCPQPQGMVSEQELKEMLVDALLVEKCEAWYERRGVPVRRLGSVTAAARLAERWEQLDQLSEGGLLFKASAFSIHVDKDLKRSEVMERIKQAILWSELPLRELQKVCREHKVNSVARESQKKELLHRLASALWPPPPPEPPRPPPNFNNFGPRDWQRNFKKTNMPPPNLPKAINPKTLLPHFKTLGLAPNSSPADVKKAYRKLALKYHPDCMSACAGQRGSS
;
A
#
# COMPACT_ATOMS: atom_id res chain seq x y z
N MET A 1 -24.26 -22.07 -1.28
CA MET A 1 -25.46 -22.54 -2.03
C MET A 1 -25.83 -21.51 -3.09
N ALA A 2 -26.03 -21.95 -4.33
CA ALA A 2 -26.75 -21.30 -5.46
C ALA A 2 -26.52 -19.80 -5.82
N LYS A 3 -25.75 -19.57 -6.89
CA LYS A 3 -26.00 -18.69 -8.07
C LYS A 3 -24.73 -18.79 -8.97
N ARG A 4 -24.73 -19.28 -10.22
CA ARG A 4 -25.38 -18.81 -11.47
C ARG A 4 -25.27 -17.28 -11.61
N GLY A 5 -24.59 -16.68 -12.60
CA GLY A 5 -23.90 -17.24 -13.77
C GLY A 5 -24.27 -16.44 -15.03
N TYR A 6 -23.32 -15.70 -15.60
CA TYR A 6 -23.45 -14.96 -16.86
C TYR A 6 -22.09 -14.88 -17.57
N ALA A 7 -22.06 -15.35 -18.80
CA ALA A 7 -21.21 -14.89 -19.91
C ALA A 7 -22.18 -14.39 -21.00
N ALA A 8 -21.83 -13.61 -22.03
CA ALA A 8 -20.55 -12.95 -22.38
C ALA A 8 -20.85 -11.43 -22.62
N GLU A 9 -20.37 -10.64 -23.59
CA GLU A 9 -19.50 -10.80 -24.79
C GLU A 9 -19.06 -9.39 -25.27
N LEU A 10 -17.94 -9.27 -26.02
CA LEU A 10 -17.38 -8.02 -26.64
C LEU A 10 -16.82 -6.98 -25.63
N GLU A 11 -15.67 -6.33 -25.82
CA GLU A 11 -14.99 -5.86 -27.05
C GLU A 11 -13.47 -6.10 -27.03
N GLU A 12 -12.89 -6.44 -28.19
CA GLU A 12 -11.45 -6.31 -28.46
C GLU A 12 -11.20 -4.89 -29.00
N LEU A 13 -10.41 -4.08 -28.29
CA LEU A 13 -9.85 -2.83 -28.82
C LEU A 13 -8.41 -2.64 -28.35
N ASP A 14 -7.59 -2.13 -29.27
CA ASP A 14 -6.15 -2.05 -29.21
C ASP A 14 -5.62 -1.21 -28.03
N ASN A 15 -4.51 -1.66 -27.45
CA ASN A 15 -3.60 -0.85 -26.62
C ASN A 15 -2.15 -1.26 -26.96
N GLU A 16 -1.67 -0.79 -28.11
CA GLU A 16 -0.23 -0.63 -28.37
C GLU A 16 0.15 0.81 -28.00
N GLU A 17 0.66 1.03 -26.78
CA GLU A 17 1.55 2.14 -26.38
C GLU A 17 1.96 1.92 -24.91
N ASP A 18 3.16 2.42 -24.52
CA ASP A 18 3.84 2.32 -23.20
C ASP A 18 4.85 1.16 -22.98
N GLU A 19 5.93 1.11 -23.78
CA GLU A 19 7.19 0.38 -23.50
C GLU A 19 8.45 1.28 -23.55
N GLU A 20 8.42 2.48 -22.94
CA GLU A 20 9.63 3.30 -22.73
C GLU A 20 9.69 3.97 -21.34
N ASP A 21 9.93 3.21 -20.25
CA ASP A 21 10.50 3.78 -19.01
C ASP A 21 11.07 2.74 -18.01
N GLU A 22 12.04 1.91 -18.42
CA GLU A 22 12.78 1.04 -17.47
C GLU A 22 14.29 0.90 -17.76
N ALA A 23 15.01 2.03 -17.77
CA ALA A 23 16.46 2.05 -18.06
C ALA A 23 17.29 3.09 -17.26
N CYS A 24 17.09 3.25 -15.95
CA CYS A 24 17.97 4.14 -15.14
C CYS A 24 18.25 3.75 -13.67
N THR A 25 18.17 2.48 -13.28
CA THR A 25 18.34 2.05 -11.87
C THR A 25 19.53 1.12 -11.63
N LEU A 26 20.74 1.47 -12.12
CA LEU A 26 21.94 0.65 -11.87
C LEU A 26 23.28 1.42 -11.92
N CYS A 27 23.41 2.51 -11.15
CA CYS A 27 24.72 3.16 -10.94
C CYS A 27 24.85 3.96 -9.62
N HIS A 28 24.37 3.43 -8.49
CA HIS A 28 24.38 4.14 -7.20
C HIS A 28 25.03 3.38 -6.02
N VAL A 29 26.20 2.78 -6.23
CA VAL A 29 27.14 2.45 -5.13
C VAL A 29 28.58 2.76 -5.54
N MET A 30 29.05 3.97 -5.21
CA MET A 30 30.43 4.37 -4.86
C MET A 30 30.59 5.88 -5.09
N LEU A 31 30.76 6.66 -4.01
CA LEU A 31 31.57 7.87 -3.87
C LEU A 31 31.10 8.68 -2.64
N ALA A 32 31.67 8.36 -1.47
CA ALA A 32 31.49 9.14 -0.25
C ALA A 32 32.71 10.06 -0.03
N SER A 33 32.77 11.18 -0.76
CA SER A 33 33.68 12.30 -0.46
C SER A 33 33.16 13.59 -1.08
N GLY A 34 32.64 14.50 -0.25
CA GLY A 34 31.97 15.70 -0.72
C GLY A 34 32.93 16.79 -1.22
N ARG A 35 32.81 17.15 -2.49
CA ARG A 35 33.00 18.50 -3.08
C ARG A 35 32.53 18.48 -4.54
N PRO A 36 31.69 19.43 -5.01
CA PRO A 36 31.31 19.49 -6.42
C PRO A 36 32.46 20.08 -7.24
N LEU A 37 32.92 19.33 -8.25
CA LEU A 37 33.74 19.86 -9.34
C LEU A 37 32.82 20.32 -10.49
N ALA A 38 33.10 21.48 -11.05
CA ALA A 38 32.35 22.02 -12.19
C ALA A 38 32.58 21.17 -13.46
N PRO A 39 31.60 21.11 -14.39
CA PRO A 39 31.75 20.34 -15.62
C PRO A 39 32.83 20.95 -16.53
N VAL A 40 33.83 20.14 -16.86
CA VAL A 40 34.86 20.49 -17.84
C VAL A 40 34.23 20.58 -19.23
N ARG A 41 34.25 21.77 -19.83
CA ARG A 41 33.82 21.97 -21.23
C ARG A 41 34.82 21.29 -22.18
N PRO A 42 34.37 20.79 -23.34
CA PRO A 42 35.29 20.33 -24.38
C PRO A 42 36.16 21.50 -24.85
N PHE A 43 37.47 21.28 -24.94
CA PHE A 43 38.42 22.27 -25.46
C PHE A 43 38.09 22.60 -26.92
N CYS A 44 37.85 23.87 -27.22
CA CYS A 44 37.76 24.36 -28.60
C CYS A 44 39.16 24.67 -29.13
N VAL A 45 39.45 24.25 -30.37
CA VAL A 45 40.75 24.44 -31.05
C VAL A 45 41.17 25.92 -31.11
N LEU A 46 40.19 26.84 -31.13
CA LEU A 46 40.41 28.28 -31.14
C LEU A 46 41.13 28.81 -29.87
N ASP A 47 40.93 28.19 -28.70
CA ASP A 47 41.51 28.68 -27.44
C ASP A 47 43.02 28.41 -27.34
N VAL A 48 43.53 27.35 -28.01
CA VAL A 48 44.96 27.01 -28.01
C VAL A 48 45.73 27.87 -29.02
N VAL A 49 45.16 28.09 -30.21
CA VAL A 49 45.74 29.04 -31.18
C VAL A 49 45.70 30.47 -30.61
N GLY A 50 44.61 30.85 -29.94
CA GLY A 50 44.53 32.11 -29.19
C GLY A 50 45.57 32.23 -28.07
N SER A 51 45.81 31.17 -27.31
CA SER A 51 46.80 31.21 -26.21
C SER A 51 48.25 31.30 -26.70
N ILE A 52 48.59 30.71 -27.85
CA ILE A 52 49.93 30.84 -28.47
C ILE A 52 50.13 32.26 -29.04
N LEU A 53 49.06 32.92 -29.47
CA LEU A 53 49.07 34.33 -29.93
C LEU A 53 48.94 35.37 -28.81
N CYS A 54 48.89 34.96 -27.54
CA CYS A 54 48.72 35.84 -26.38
C CYS A 54 49.88 35.78 -25.36
N GLN A 55 51.06 35.29 -25.76
CA GLN A 55 52.31 35.63 -25.08
C GLN A 55 52.99 36.77 -25.83
N GLU A 56 52.71 38.00 -25.41
CA GLU A 56 53.42 39.21 -25.82
C GLU A 56 54.83 39.24 -25.18
N ASP A 57 55.77 38.51 -25.79
CA ASP A 57 57.18 38.90 -25.77
C ASP A 57 57.48 39.57 -27.13
N GLU A 58 57.60 40.89 -27.14
CA GLU A 58 58.05 41.64 -28.33
C GLU A 58 59.50 41.22 -28.71
N ASP A 59 59.85 41.30 -30.00
CA ASP A 59 61.18 41.07 -30.61
C ASP A 59 61.55 39.66 -31.14
N ALA A 60 60.59 38.74 -31.37
CA ALA A 60 60.85 37.49 -32.11
C ALA A 60 59.81 37.20 -33.23
N GLU A 61 59.97 37.82 -34.40
CA GLU A 61 59.24 37.44 -35.62
C GLU A 61 59.66 36.04 -36.13
N VAL A 62 59.09 35.00 -35.55
CA VAL A 62 59.20 33.63 -36.08
C VAL A 62 58.22 33.48 -37.25
N SER A 63 58.68 33.88 -38.44
CA SER A 63 57.94 33.66 -39.69
C SER A 63 57.93 32.17 -40.05
N LEU A 64 56.96 31.42 -39.52
CA LEU A 64 56.64 30.09 -40.00
C LEU A 64 56.27 30.18 -41.48
N SER A 65 56.89 29.35 -42.31
CA SER A 65 56.55 29.25 -43.73
C SER A 65 55.14 28.68 -43.92
N ASP A 66 54.48 29.00 -45.04
CA ASP A 66 53.14 28.45 -45.36
C ASP A 66 53.15 26.91 -45.34
N ASP A 67 54.25 26.27 -45.74
CA ASP A 67 54.43 24.81 -45.68
C ASP A 67 54.50 24.27 -44.24
N GLU A 68 55.15 24.99 -43.31
CA GLU A 68 55.16 24.65 -41.88
C GLU A 68 53.80 24.86 -41.23
N LEU A 69 53.10 25.95 -41.59
CA LEU A 69 51.74 26.23 -41.12
C LEU A 69 50.75 25.15 -41.60
N MET A 70 50.82 24.75 -42.87
CA MET A 70 49.99 23.68 -43.44
C MET A 70 50.34 22.31 -42.83
N THR A 71 51.61 22.04 -42.55
CA THR A 71 52.03 20.82 -41.82
C THR A 71 51.46 20.80 -40.40
N LEU A 72 51.50 21.93 -39.70
CA LEU A 72 51.01 22.04 -38.33
C LEU A 72 49.46 21.95 -38.25
N LEU A 73 48.74 22.52 -39.22
CA LEU A 73 47.29 22.33 -39.37
C LEU A 73 46.92 20.87 -39.65
N HIS A 74 47.68 20.17 -40.50
CA HIS A 74 47.48 18.76 -40.78
C HIS A 74 47.72 17.90 -39.52
N ASP A 75 48.79 18.17 -38.76
CA ASP A 75 49.09 17.49 -37.49
C ASP A 75 47.99 17.72 -36.43
N ILE A 76 47.40 18.93 -36.36
CA ILE A 76 46.24 19.21 -35.49
C ILE A 76 45.01 18.42 -35.97
N GLN A 77 44.73 18.39 -37.27
CA GLN A 77 43.58 17.64 -37.81
C GLN A 77 43.73 16.12 -37.59
N GLU A 78 44.93 15.55 -37.75
CA GLU A 78 45.21 14.15 -37.40
C GLU A 78 45.12 13.91 -35.88
N ARG A 79 45.48 14.90 -35.04
CA ARG A 79 45.32 14.83 -33.57
C ARG A 79 43.85 14.81 -33.14
N ASP A 80 43.01 15.66 -33.72
CA ASP A 80 41.57 15.67 -33.43
C ASP A 80 40.89 14.38 -33.94
N THR A 81 41.34 13.87 -35.08
CA THR A 81 40.90 12.56 -35.61
C THR A 81 41.32 11.41 -34.66
N CYS A 82 42.50 11.47 -34.05
CA CYS A 82 42.92 10.54 -32.99
C CYS A 82 41.96 10.59 -31.79
N LEU A 83 41.63 11.78 -31.30
CA LEU A 83 40.73 11.96 -30.16
C LEU A 83 39.31 11.46 -30.47
N ALA A 84 38.77 11.78 -31.65
CA ALA A 84 37.46 11.30 -32.10
C ALA A 84 37.38 9.76 -32.19
N LYS A 85 38.46 9.08 -32.62
CA LYS A 85 38.56 7.61 -32.62
C LYS A 85 39.04 7.02 -31.28
N LYS A 86 39.09 7.80 -30.19
CA LYS A 86 39.52 7.39 -28.83
C LYS A 86 40.95 6.83 -28.75
N VAL A 87 41.86 7.30 -29.60
CA VAL A 87 43.27 6.90 -29.58
C VAL A 87 44.01 7.62 -28.42
N PRO A 88 44.65 6.89 -27.48
CA PRO A 88 45.25 7.48 -26.28
C PRO A 88 46.63 8.10 -26.57
N LEU A 89 46.64 9.25 -27.25
CA LEU A 89 47.84 9.95 -27.75
C LEU A 89 49.01 10.03 -26.75
N LEU A 90 48.75 10.41 -25.50
CA LEU A 90 49.77 10.56 -24.44
C LEU A 90 50.46 9.23 -24.06
N GLN A 91 49.78 8.11 -24.31
CA GLN A 91 50.22 6.76 -23.98
C GLN A 91 50.95 6.06 -25.15
N LEU A 92 51.04 6.69 -26.32
CA LEU A 92 51.77 6.18 -27.48
C LEU A 92 53.21 6.70 -27.49
N GLU A 93 54.14 5.93 -28.09
CA GLU A 93 55.56 6.30 -28.14
C GLU A 93 55.87 7.53 -29.01
N SER A 94 55.04 7.87 -29.99
CA SER A 94 55.19 9.07 -30.83
C SER A 94 53.94 9.37 -31.67
N ASN A 95 53.78 10.63 -32.11
CA ASN A 95 52.73 11.03 -33.06
C ASN A 95 52.77 10.22 -34.36
N LYS A 96 53.96 9.87 -34.86
CA LYS A 96 54.12 9.01 -36.05
C LYS A 96 53.43 7.64 -35.88
N ARG A 97 53.46 7.06 -34.67
CA ARG A 97 52.69 5.84 -34.38
C ARG A 97 51.19 6.08 -34.23
N ALA A 98 50.77 7.23 -33.71
CA ALA A 98 49.35 7.59 -33.66
C ALA A 98 48.73 7.67 -35.07
N ILE A 99 49.44 8.29 -36.02
CA ILE A 99 49.05 8.40 -37.43
C ILE A 99 49.05 7.01 -38.10
N GLN A 100 50.06 6.19 -37.84
CA GLN A 100 50.10 4.81 -38.35
C GLN A 100 48.94 3.97 -37.82
N LEU A 101 48.61 4.12 -36.53
CA LEU A 101 47.48 3.47 -35.88
C LEU A 101 46.15 3.95 -36.47
N LEU A 102 45.92 5.26 -36.64
CA LEU A 102 44.73 5.78 -37.35
C LEU A 102 44.50 5.10 -38.70
N ARG A 103 45.55 5.06 -39.53
CA ARG A 103 45.52 4.40 -40.85
C ARG A 103 45.27 2.90 -40.77
N GLN A 104 45.63 2.25 -39.66
CA GLN A 104 45.31 0.84 -39.39
C GLN A 104 43.83 0.68 -38.97
N LEU A 105 43.32 1.55 -38.07
CA LEU A 105 41.92 1.55 -37.64
C LEU A 105 40.96 1.78 -38.82
N ASP A 106 41.29 2.69 -39.74
CA ASP A 106 40.49 2.95 -40.95
C ASP A 106 40.47 1.77 -41.95
N ARG A 107 41.55 0.97 -42.00
CA ARG A 107 41.57 -0.27 -42.80
C ARG A 107 40.70 -1.35 -42.16
N LEU A 108 40.70 -1.44 -40.82
CA LEU A 108 39.83 -2.36 -40.08
C LEU A 108 38.35 -1.97 -40.26
N ASP A 109 38.01 -0.68 -40.16
CA ASP A 109 36.65 -0.16 -40.39
C ASP A 109 36.06 -0.61 -41.74
N LYS A 110 36.88 -0.57 -42.80
CA LYS A 110 36.51 -0.95 -44.18
C LYS A 110 36.58 -2.46 -44.45
N SER A 111 37.08 -3.27 -43.53
CA SER A 111 37.27 -4.71 -43.74
C SER A 111 35.97 -5.52 -43.60
N SER A 112 35.89 -6.66 -44.30
CA SER A 112 34.80 -7.63 -44.13
C SER A 112 34.96 -8.42 -42.83
N ILE A 113 33.86 -8.99 -42.31
CA ILE A 113 33.90 -9.80 -41.08
C ILE A 113 34.83 -11.01 -41.18
N SER A 114 34.96 -11.63 -42.36
CA SER A 114 35.91 -12.74 -42.59
C SER A 114 37.37 -12.27 -42.53
N THR A 115 37.69 -11.12 -43.11
CA THR A 115 39.02 -10.51 -43.02
C THR A 115 39.35 -10.13 -41.58
N LEU A 116 38.40 -9.54 -40.84
CA LEU A 116 38.55 -9.22 -39.42
C LEU A 116 38.79 -10.49 -38.58
N LYS A 117 37.98 -11.55 -38.76
CA LYS A 117 38.17 -12.83 -38.05
C LYS A 117 39.54 -13.45 -38.31
N ASN A 118 40.03 -13.40 -39.56
CA ASN A 118 41.36 -13.88 -39.92
C ASN A 118 42.50 -13.03 -39.33
N GLU A 119 42.35 -11.71 -39.28
CA GLU A 119 43.35 -10.80 -38.71
C GLU A 119 43.43 -10.93 -37.18
N TYR A 120 42.30 -11.10 -36.49
CA TYR A 120 42.26 -11.32 -35.04
C TYR A 120 42.86 -12.70 -34.67
N LYS A 121 42.51 -13.74 -35.46
CA LYS A 121 43.13 -15.09 -35.38
C LYS A 121 44.63 -15.05 -35.63
N ARG A 122 45.10 -14.26 -36.61
CA ARG A 122 46.55 -14.07 -36.90
C ARG A 122 47.32 -13.45 -35.73
N ARG A 123 46.68 -12.58 -34.95
CA ARG A 123 47.25 -11.95 -33.74
C ARG A 123 47.24 -12.87 -32.52
N GLY A 124 46.70 -14.08 -32.64
CA GLY A 124 46.63 -15.08 -31.57
C GLY A 124 45.44 -14.95 -30.62
N PHE A 125 44.51 -14.01 -30.88
CA PHE A 125 43.34 -13.77 -30.02
C PHE A 125 42.16 -14.68 -30.39
N ALA A 126 41.34 -15.01 -29.40
CA ALA A 126 40.13 -15.80 -29.55
C ALA A 126 38.88 -14.92 -29.56
N PHE A 127 37.86 -15.35 -30.31
CA PHE A 127 36.58 -14.65 -30.45
C PHE A 127 35.45 -15.68 -30.53
N ASP A 128 34.29 -15.36 -29.96
CA ASP A 128 33.09 -16.18 -30.19
C ASP A 128 32.69 -16.15 -31.67
N ALA A 129 32.34 -17.28 -32.26
CA ALA A 129 31.95 -17.33 -33.66
C ALA A 129 30.68 -16.52 -33.96
N SER A 130 29.79 -16.36 -32.98
CA SER A 130 28.60 -15.49 -33.04
C SER A 130 28.90 -13.99 -32.96
N ILE A 131 30.16 -13.58 -32.76
CA ILE A 131 30.53 -12.17 -32.61
C ILE A 131 30.06 -11.34 -33.81
N ARG A 132 29.34 -10.24 -33.51
CA ARG A 132 28.92 -9.25 -34.51
C ARG A 132 30.15 -8.53 -35.08
N LYS A 133 30.04 -8.00 -36.30
CA LYS A 133 31.16 -7.32 -36.98
C LYS A 133 31.68 -6.16 -36.13
N GLU A 134 30.78 -5.42 -35.50
CA GLU A 134 31.02 -4.21 -34.73
C GLU A 134 31.80 -4.52 -33.44
N SER A 135 31.40 -5.57 -32.72
CA SER A 135 32.09 -6.04 -31.51
C SER A 135 33.49 -6.57 -31.82
N LEU A 136 33.63 -7.37 -32.89
CA LEU A 136 34.93 -7.87 -33.34
C LEU A 136 35.85 -6.73 -33.81
N LEU A 137 35.29 -5.74 -34.50
CA LEU A 137 36.00 -4.54 -34.93
C LEU A 137 36.47 -3.72 -33.72
N ALA A 138 35.63 -3.55 -32.69
CA ALA A 138 36.02 -2.89 -31.44
C ALA A 138 37.21 -3.60 -30.77
N SER A 139 37.14 -4.93 -30.59
CA SER A 139 38.24 -5.73 -30.03
C SER A 139 39.52 -5.67 -30.88
N LEU A 140 39.41 -5.65 -32.21
CA LEU A 140 40.56 -5.48 -33.10
C LEU A 140 41.19 -4.10 -33.01
N LYS A 141 40.39 -3.04 -32.87
CA LYS A 141 40.89 -1.68 -32.64
C LYS A 141 41.63 -1.58 -31.31
N GLU A 142 41.09 -2.19 -30.27
CA GLU A 142 41.68 -2.28 -28.94
C GLU A 142 43.03 -3.01 -28.97
N VAL A 143 43.12 -4.18 -29.61
CA VAL A 143 44.40 -4.89 -29.81
C VAL A 143 45.40 -4.08 -30.65
N ALA A 144 44.94 -3.36 -31.68
CA ALA A 144 45.81 -2.47 -32.45
C ALA A 144 46.33 -1.28 -31.61
N VAL A 145 45.55 -0.77 -30.66
CA VAL A 145 46.03 0.20 -29.65
C VAL A 145 47.10 -0.46 -28.78
N TYR A 146 46.85 -1.65 -28.24
CA TYR A 146 47.79 -2.39 -27.37
C TYR A 146 49.15 -2.67 -28.02
N GLU A 147 49.18 -2.97 -29.33
CA GLU A 147 50.42 -3.12 -30.10
C GLU A 147 51.29 -1.84 -30.16
N ASN A 148 50.67 -0.67 -29.99
CA ASN A 148 51.29 0.65 -30.16
C ASN A 148 51.53 1.42 -28.84
N LEU A 149 50.84 1.06 -27.75
CA LEU A 149 51.05 1.63 -26.40
C LEU A 149 52.51 1.51 -25.93
N LYS A 150 53.00 2.53 -25.19
CA LYS A 150 54.25 2.42 -24.42
C LYS A 150 54.19 1.22 -23.48
N LEU A 151 55.35 0.61 -23.22
CA LEU A 151 55.45 -0.63 -22.45
C LEU A 151 54.90 -0.50 -21.02
N GLU A 152 55.06 0.66 -20.39
CA GLU A 152 54.50 1.00 -19.08
C GLU A 152 52.95 0.95 -19.05
N HIS A 153 52.29 1.53 -20.06
CA HIS A 153 50.83 1.54 -20.14
C HIS A 153 50.28 0.18 -20.55
N LEU A 154 50.97 -0.58 -21.40
CA LEU A 154 50.59 -1.95 -21.72
C LEU A 154 50.67 -2.88 -20.50
N ARG A 155 51.65 -2.66 -19.59
CA ARG A 155 51.68 -3.36 -18.28
C ARG A 155 50.51 -2.95 -17.40
N ALA A 156 50.21 -1.65 -17.31
CA ALA A 156 49.07 -1.16 -16.54
C ALA A 156 47.73 -1.77 -17.04
N VAL A 157 47.54 -1.88 -18.36
CA VAL A 157 46.42 -2.62 -18.97
C VAL A 157 46.39 -4.07 -18.48
N CYS A 158 47.51 -4.81 -18.60
CA CYS A 158 47.58 -6.20 -18.12
C CYS A 158 47.25 -6.33 -16.63
N MET A 159 47.74 -5.42 -15.79
CA MET A 159 47.46 -5.39 -14.35
C MET A 159 45.99 -5.09 -14.04
N ASN A 160 45.35 -4.15 -14.75
CA ASN A 160 43.92 -3.87 -14.64
C ASN A 160 43.06 -5.10 -15.01
N HIS A 161 43.57 -5.95 -15.91
CA HIS A 161 42.98 -7.22 -16.29
C HIS A 161 43.33 -8.39 -15.36
N ASN A 162 44.02 -8.13 -14.22
CA ASN A 162 44.52 -9.11 -13.26
C ASN A 162 45.50 -10.14 -13.84
N LEU A 163 46.24 -9.79 -14.90
CA LEU A 163 47.24 -10.65 -15.53
C LEU A 163 48.61 -10.47 -14.86
N PRO A 164 49.43 -11.55 -14.73
CA PRO A 164 50.70 -11.54 -14.01
C PRO A 164 51.85 -10.89 -14.80
N ALA A 165 51.69 -9.61 -15.16
CA ALA A 165 52.69 -8.82 -15.87
C ALA A 165 53.85 -8.44 -14.94
N THR A 166 55.08 -8.88 -15.27
CA THR A 166 56.30 -8.51 -14.52
C THR A 166 57.11 -7.45 -15.25
N ASP A 167 57.94 -6.70 -14.52
CA ASP A 167 58.74 -5.61 -15.09
C ASP A 167 59.81 -6.04 -16.10
N GLY A 168 60.13 -7.34 -16.15
CA GLY A 168 60.99 -7.93 -17.18
C GLY A 168 60.27 -8.25 -18.50
N MET A 169 58.93 -8.25 -18.53
CA MET A 169 58.18 -8.64 -19.73
C MET A 169 58.30 -7.59 -20.85
N ARG A 170 58.64 -8.10 -22.04
CA ARG A 170 58.66 -7.37 -23.32
C ARG A 170 57.25 -7.34 -23.92
N ARG A 171 56.98 -6.37 -24.83
CA ARG A 171 55.66 -6.21 -25.49
C ARG A 171 55.05 -7.52 -26.00
N PRO A 172 55.76 -8.42 -26.72
CA PRO A 172 55.15 -9.66 -27.21
C PRO A 172 54.63 -10.58 -26.08
N GLY A 173 55.30 -10.62 -24.92
CA GLY A 173 54.83 -11.40 -23.77
C GLY A 173 53.58 -10.81 -23.12
N LEU A 174 53.48 -9.47 -23.05
CA LEU A 174 52.29 -8.79 -22.54
C LEU A 174 51.10 -8.95 -23.50
N LEU A 175 51.33 -8.84 -24.81
CA LEU A 175 50.30 -9.13 -25.82
C LEU A 175 49.88 -10.60 -25.78
N GLN A 176 50.79 -11.54 -25.53
CA GLN A 176 50.45 -12.95 -25.33
C GLN A 176 49.57 -13.15 -24.10
N LEU A 177 49.85 -12.50 -22.96
CA LEU A 177 48.97 -12.60 -21.78
C LEU A 177 47.54 -12.09 -22.07
N LEU A 178 47.40 -11.01 -22.83
CA LEU A 178 46.09 -10.49 -23.26
C LEU A 178 45.39 -11.43 -24.26
N ALA A 179 46.16 -12.05 -25.16
CA ALA A 179 45.65 -13.07 -26.06
C ALA A 179 45.18 -14.30 -25.28
N ASP A 180 45.99 -14.83 -24.36
CA ASP A 180 45.67 -15.95 -23.47
C ASP A 180 44.42 -15.64 -22.64
N GLN A 181 44.23 -14.40 -22.16
CA GLN A 181 43.01 -13.98 -21.49
C GLN A 181 41.77 -14.07 -22.39
N SER A 182 41.88 -13.72 -23.68
CA SER A 182 40.77 -13.87 -24.64
C SER A 182 40.41 -15.34 -24.90
N TRP A 183 41.36 -16.26 -24.76
CA TRP A 183 41.08 -17.70 -24.78
C TRP A 183 40.38 -18.16 -23.50
N HIS A 184 40.87 -17.71 -22.33
CA HIS A 184 40.30 -18.03 -21.02
C HIS A 184 38.85 -17.55 -20.85
N SER A 185 38.48 -16.37 -21.40
CA SER A 185 37.11 -15.87 -21.34
C SER A 185 36.11 -16.72 -22.14
N LEU A 186 36.59 -17.49 -23.12
CA LEU A 186 35.82 -18.50 -23.85
C LEU A 186 35.92 -19.91 -23.22
N GLY A 187 36.57 -20.04 -22.06
CA GLY A 187 36.77 -21.30 -21.35
C GLY A 187 37.86 -22.21 -21.94
N ILE A 188 38.74 -21.68 -22.80
CA ILE A 188 39.83 -22.43 -23.43
C ILE A 188 41.17 -21.99 -22.79
N PRO A 189 41.81 -22.81 -21.94
CA PRO A 189 43.17 -22.55 -21.48
C PRO A 189 44.16 -22.94 -22.58
N VAL A 190 44.60 -21.96 -23.39
CA VAL A 190 45.48 -22.19 -24.56
C VAL A 190 46.87 -22.73 -24.16
N GLU A 191 47.37 -22.36 -23.00
CA GLU A 191 48.62 -22.82 -22.39
C GLU A 191 48.56 -24.28 -21.89
N GLN A 192 47.35 -24.84 -21.82
CA GLN A 192 47.10 -26.23 -21.45
C GLN A 192 46.85 -27.16 -22.66
N LEU A 193 46.93 -26.61 -23.88
CA LEU A 193 46.73 -27.36 -25.12
C LEU A 193 48.07 -27.56 -25.88
N PRO A 194 48.24 -28.68 -26.61
CA PRO A 194 49.50 -29.01 -27.28
C PRO A 194 49.98 -27.98 -28.32
N SER A 195 49.06 -27.16 -28.87
CA SER A 195 49.39 -26.06 -29.77
C SER A 195 48.21 -25.10 -29.98
N LEU A 196 48.50 -23.89 -30.45
CA LEU A 196 47.49 -22.92 -30.88
C LEU A 196 46.58 -23.45 -32.02
N VAL A 197 47.08 -24.36 -32.86
CA VAL A 197 46.28 -25.02 -33.91
C VAL A 197 45.20 -25.90 -33.29
N VAL A 198 45.53 -26.63 -32.23
CA VAL A 198 44.55 -27.42 -31.46
C VAL A 198 43.55 -26.51 -30.76
N ALA A 199 44.00 -25.40 -30.16
CA ALA A 199 43.11 -24.40 -29.55
C ALA A 199 42.10 -23.83 -30.55
N HIS A 200 42.53 -23.49 -31.77
CA HIS A 200 41.61 -23.09 -32.84
C HIS A 200 40.65 -24.20 -33.27
N GLY A 201 41.11 -25.47 -33.32
CA GLY A 201 40.21 -26.61 -33.59
C GLY A 201 39.13 -26.80 -32.50
N VAL A 202 39.45 -26.50 -31.24
CA VAL A 202 38.45 -26.43 -30.16
C VAL A 202 37.50 -25.26 -30.41
N LEU A 203 38.01 -24.05 -30.67
CA LEU A 203 37.18 -22.86 -30.92
C LEU A 203 36.21 -23.04 -32.10
N ASP A 204 36.69 -23.57 -33.22
CA ASP A 204 35.88 -23.88 -34.40
C ASP A 204 34.83 -24.99 -34.07
N SER A 205 35.11 -25.85 -33.10
CA SER A 205 34.12 -26.80 -32.57
C SER A 205 33.09 -26.14 -31.64
N LEU A 206 33.49 -25.20 -30.78
CA LEU A 206 32.56 -24.44 -29.92
C LEU A 206 31.58 -23.62 -30.76
N ALA A 207 32.06 -23.03 -31.84
CA ALA A 207 31.23 -22.37 -32.86
C ALA A 207 30.10 -23.30 -33.37
N ALA A 208 30.45 -24.55 -33.66
CA ALA A 208 29.51 -25.58 -34.12
C ALA A 208 28.61 -26.13 -32.99
N LEU A 209 28.93 -25.90 -31.71
CA LEU A 209 28.01 -26.14 -30.59
C LEU A 209 27.01 -24.99 -30.44
N ASN A 210 27.48 -23.74 -30.52
CA ASN A 210 26.64 -22.55 -30.43
C ASN A 210 25.55 -22.51 -31.51
N SER A 211 25.82 -23.06 -32.71
CA SER A 211 24.82 -23.15 -33.78
C SER A 211 23.79 -24.29 -33.63
N LYS A 212 23.99 -25.25 -32.72
CA LYS A 212 23.06 -26.40 -32.55
C LYS A 212 21.81 -26.03 -31.75
N ASN A 213 20.73 -26.77 -32.01
CA ASN A 213 19.54 -26.76 -31.16
C ASN A 213 19.77 -27.60 -29.88
N LEU A 214 18.84 -27.52 -28.93
CA LEU A 214 18.97 -28.20 -27.63
C LEU A 214 19.01 -29.72 -27.75
N ALA A 215 18.22 -30.32 -28.66
CA ALA A 215 18.18 -31.77 -28.84
C ALA A 215 19.51 -32.33 -29.38
N ASP A 216 20.13 -31.65 -30.34
CA ASP A 216 21.45 -32.00 -30.87
C ASP A 216 22.57 -31.88 -29.83
N LEU A 217 22.47 -30.89 -28.94
CA LEU A 217 23.37 -30.73 -27.79
C LEU A 217 23.18 -31.85 -26.77
N CYS A 218 21.95 -32.19 -26.40
CA CYS A 218 21.65 -33.35 -25.54
C CYS A 218 22.15 -34.67 -26.14
N ALA A 219 21.96 -34.89 -27.44
CA ALA A 219 22.50 -36.05 -28.14
C ALA A 219 24.05 -36.04 -28.16
N GLN A 220 24.69 -34.87 -28.24
CA GLN A 220 26.14 -34.76 -28.16
C GLN A 220 26.67 -35.00 -26.74
N CYS A 221 25.98 -34.54 -25.70
CA CYS A 221 26.32 -34.84 -24.31
C CYS A 221 26.31 -36.33 -24.05
N HIS A 222 25.25 -37.05 -24.46
CA HIS A 222 25.18 -38.52 -24.39
C HIS A 222 26.38 -39.18 -25.10
N ARG A 223 26.71 -38.76 -26.34
CA ARG A 223 27.85 -39.30 -27.09
C ARG A 223 29.21 -39.02 -26.43
N MET A 224 29.33 -37.95 -25.65
CA MET A 224 30.56 -37.57 -24.96
C MET A 224 30.61 -38.00 -23.49
N GLY A 225 29.55 -38.61 -22.95
CA GLY A 225 29.45 -38.92 -21.52
C GLY A 225 29.35 -37.68 -20.62
N VAL A 226 28.91 -36.53 -21.17
CA VAL A 226 28.70 -35.29 -20.41
C VAL A 226 27.36 -35.42 -19.66
N PRO A 227 27.33 -35.10 -18.34
CA PRO A 227 26.10 -35.07 -17.55
C PRO A 227 24.99 -34.20 -18.16
N LEU A 228 23.74 -34.60 -17.95
CA LEU A 228 22.54 -33.92 -18.42
C LEU A 228 21.52 -33.82 -17.28
N GLU A 229 20.99 -32.62 -17.04
CA GLU A 229 19.73 -32.47 -16.30
C GLU A 229 18.52 -32.87 -17.16
N THR A 230 17.39 -33.06 -16.50
CA THR A 230 16.05 -33.23 -17.08
C THR A 230 15.54 -31.99 -17.83
N LYS A 231 15.99 -30.79 -17.46
CA LYS A 231 15.66 -29.51 -18.13
C LYS A 231 16.93 -28.67 -18.32
N PRO A 232 17.84 -29.09 -19.23
CA PRO A 232 19.12 -28.43 -19.37
C PRO A 232 18.96 -27.15 -20.20
N GLU A 233 19.58 -26.06 -19.77
CA GLU A 233 19.65 -24.84 -20.58
C GLU A 233 20.76 -24.93 -21.65
N LYS A 234 20.51 -24.32 -22.81
CA LYS A 234 21.48 -24.30 -23.92
C LYS A 234 22.87 -23.76 -23.51
N PRO A 235 23.02 -22.60 -22.83
CA PRO A 235 24.34 -22.11 -22.42
C PRO A 235 25.09 -23.11 -21.51
N ASP A 236 24.40 -23.76 -20.56
CA ASP A 236 25.04 -24.71 -19.65
C ASP A 236 25.46 -26.01 -20.33
N LEU A 237 24.70 -26.48 -21.33
CA LEU A 237 25.15 -27.60 -22.17
C LEU A 237 26.37 -27.22 -22.99
N VAL A 238 26.38 -26.04 -23.62
CA VAL A 238 27.54 -25.57 -24.39
C VAL A 238 28.75 -25.41 -23.46
N GLY A 239 28.60 -24.84 -22.27
CA GLY A 239 29.69 -24.68 -21.30
C GLY A 239 30.28 -26.02 -20.83
N ARG A 240 29.43 -27.01 -20.55
CA ARG A 240 29.86 -28.37 -20.17
C ARG A 240 30.51 -29.14 -21.34
N LEU A 241 29.90 -29.07 -22.53
CA LEU A 241 30.48 -29.66 -23.75
C LEU A 241 31.81 -28.99 -24.10
N SER A 242 31.94 -27.67 -23.93
CA SER A 242 33.17 -26.91 -24.14
C SER A 242 34.30 -27.45 -23.25
N LYS A 243 34.09 -27.51 -21.93
CA LYS A 243 35.03 -28.11 -20.97
C LYS A 243 35.44 -29.52 -21.39
N ALA A 244 34.46 -30.37 -21.74
CA ALA A 244 34.73 -31.74 -22.20
C ALA A 244 35.52 -31.82 -23.52
N MET A 245 35.30 -30.89 -24.45
CA MET A 245 36.06 -30.80 -25.70
C MET A 245 37.49 -30.31 -25.47
N VAL A 246 37.69 -29.34 -24.56
CA VAL A 246 39.03 -28.89 -24.13
C VAL A 246 39.78 -30.06 -23.49
N TRP A 247 39.20 -30.75 -22.49
CA TRP A 247 39.84 -31.88 -21.82
C TRP A 247 40.26 -32.97 -22.80
N LYS A 248 39.40 -33.30 -23.78
CA LYS A 248 39.72 -34.28 -24.82
C LYS A 248 40.96 -33.90 -25.67
N GLN A 249 41.37 -32.63 -25.68
CA GLN A 249 42.54 -32.13 -26.41
C GLN A 249 43.75 -31.80 -25.51
N MET A 250 43.62 -31.80 -24.18
CA MET A 250 44.73 -31.60 -23.24
C MET A 250 45.74 -32.77 -23.26
N ASP A 251 46.96 -32.55 -22.80
CA ASP A 251 47.93 -33.62 -22.56
C ASP A 251 47.66 -34.38 -21.25
N ASP A 252 48.07 -35.65 -21.19
CA ASP A 252 47.77 -36.55 -20.05
C ASP A 252 48.30 -36.04 -18.70
N SER A 253 49.43 -35.33 -18.68
CA SER A 253 49.99 -34.71 -17.47
C SER A 253 49.15 -33.54 -16.95
N ILE A 254 48.50 -32.80 -17.85
CA ILE A 254 47.62 -31.68 -17.55
C ILE A 254 46.26 -32.21 -17.11
N LEU A 255 45.74 -33.24 -17.78
CA LEU A 255 44.53 -33.96 -17.37
C LEU A 255 44.65 -34.50 -15.93
N ARG A 256 45.80 -35.08 -15.56
CA ARG A 256 46.07 -35.51 -14.17
C ARG A 256 46.03 -34.35 -13.19
N ARG A 257 46.63 -33.20 -13.53
CA ARG A 257 46.63 -32.00 -12.68
C ARG A 257 45.22 -31.44 -12.49
N GLU A 258 44.42 -31.37 -13.55
CA GLU A 258 43.02 -30.90 -13.47
C GLU A 258 42.12 -31.92 -12.73
N CYS A 259 42.38 -33.23 -12.85
CA CYS A 259 41.73 -34.27 -12.02
C CYS A 259 42.03 -34.05 -10.53
N ALA A 260 43.31 -33.90 -10.17
CA ALA A 260 43.74 -33.70 -8.79
C ALA A 260 43.18 -32.39 -8.20
N LYS A 261 43.20 -31.29 -8.97
CA LYS A 261 42.58 -30.01 -8.62
C LYS A 261 41.07 -30.10 -8.39
N ARG A 262 40.39 -31.05 -9.04
CA ARG A 262 38.96 -31.36 -8.87
C ARG A 262 38.70 -32.47 -7.83
N GLY A 263 39.72 -32.93 -7.10
CA GLY A 263 39.61 -33.95 -6.06
C GLY A 263 39.32 -35.36 -6.58
N ALA A 264 39.50 -35.63 -7.88
CA ALA A 264 39.32 -36.97 -8.43
C ALA A 264 40.52 -37.87 -8.09
N PRO A 265 40.31 -39.15 -7.71
CA PRO A 265 41.40 -40.07 -7.36
C PRO A 265 42.21 -40.47 -8.61
N VAL A 266 43.43 -39.94 -8.72
CA VAL A 266 44.35 -40.19 -9.84
C VAL A 266 45.31 -41.35 -9.56
N ASP A 267 45.49 -41.73 -8.29
CA ASP A 267 46.56 -42.63 -7.83
C ASP A 267 46.45 -44.05 -8.45
N ASP A 268 45.22 -44.52 -8.71
CA ASP A 268 44.94 -45.79 -9.40
C ASP A 268 45.15 -45.76 -10.93
N ILE A 269 45.89 -44.79 -11.46
CA ILE A 269 46.13 -44.63 -12.90
C ILE A 269 47.64 -44.61 -13.13
N PRO A 270 48.27 -45.73 -13.53
CA PRO A 270 49.71 -45.82 -13.72
C PRO A 270 50.26 -44.66 -14.54
N GLU A 271 51.26 -43.95 -14.01
CA GLU A 271 51.91 -42.86 -14.74
C GLU A 271 52.61 -43.42 -15.98
N PRO A 272 52.41 -42.85 -17.18
CA PRO A 272 53.11 -43.32 -18.37
C PRO A 272 54.61 -43.06 -18.19
N LEU A 273 55.39 -44.14 -18.05
CA LEU A 273 56.84 -44.10 -17.87
C LEU A 273 57.51 -43.41 -19.07
N GLN A 274 57.72 -42.09 -18.97
CA GLN A 274 58.45 -41.31 -19.95
C GLN A 274 59.95 -41.61 -19.83
N GLN A 275 60.42 -42.68 -20.49
CA GLN A 275 61.85 -42.88 -20.69
C GLN A 275 62.35 -41.92 -21.78
N PRO A 276 63.20 -40.94 -21.45
CA PRO A 276 63.67 -39.96 -22.43
C PRO A 276 64.50 -40.62 -23.52
N GLY A 277 64.07 -40.47 -24.77
CA GLY A 277 64.76 -40.97 -25.96
C GLY A 277 64.10 -42.15 -26.69
N VAL A 278 63.18 -42.88 -26.04
CA VAL A 278 62.45 -43.96 -26.70
C VAL A 278 61.16 -43.43 -27.33
N LYS A 279 61.09 -43.39 -28.67
CA LYS A 279 59.82 -43.21 -29.40
C LYS A 279 58.98 -44.48 -29.23
N LEU A 280 58.33 -44.61 -28.08
CA LEU A 280 57.45 -45.72 -27.77
C LEU A 280 56.34 -45.82 -28.82
N ILE A 281 56.20 -47.01 -29.39
CA ILE A 281 55.02 -47.41 -30.15
C ILE A 281 53.81 -47.18 -29.24
N VAL A 282 52.83 -46.39 -29.69
CA VAL A 282 51.67 -45.96 -28.90
C VAL A 282 50.79 -47.18 -28.56
N ASN A 283 51.11 -47.83 -27.45
CA ASN A 283 50.40 -49.01 -26.97
C ASN A 283 48.99 -48.64 -26.49
N ASN A 284 48.05 -49.59 -26.65
CA ASN A 284 46.63 -49.39 -26.30
C ASN A 284 46.39 -49.08 -24.81
N SER A 285 47.35 -49.42 -23.93
CA SER A 285 47.29 -49.08 -22.49
C SER A 285 47.25 -47.57 -22.23
N CYS A 286 47.97 -46.75 -22.99
CA CYS A 286 47.97 -45.29 -22.81
C CYS A 286 46.56 -44.70 -23.11
N LYS A 287 45.87 -45.23 -24.12
CA LYS A 287 44.49 -44.80 -24.46
C LYS A 287 43.51 -45.13 -23.34
N ALA A 288 43.64 -46.29 -22.69
CA ALA A 288 42.79 -46.68 -21.56
C ALA A 288 43.03 -45.78 -20.32
N GLY A 289 44.29 -45.44 -20.02
CA GLY A 289 44.63 -44.50 -18.94
C GLY A 289 44.03 -43.12 -19.16
N ARG A 290 44.19 -42.56 -20.36
CA ARG A 290 43.59 -41.28 -20.76
C ARG A 290 42.06 -41.29 -20.69
N GLN A 291 41.41 -42.35 -21.20
CA GLN A 291 39.95 -42.49 -21.11
C GLN A 291 39.43 -42.57 -19.66
N LYS A 292 40.23 -43.13 -18.72
CA LYS A 292 39.89 -43.12 -17.29
C LYS A 292 39.98 -41.70 -16.70
N LEU A 293 41.00 -40.90 -17.07
CA LEU A 293 41.11 -39.49 -16.68
C LEU A 293 39.97 -38.63 -17.27
N GLU A 294 39.68 -38.76 -18.57
CA GLU A 294 38.56 -38.08 -19.22
C GLU A 294 37.22 -38.41 -18.51
N ARG A 295 37.00 -39.68 -18.15
CA ARG A 295 35.81 -40.11 -17.40
C ARG A 295 35.73 -39.51 -15.99
N LEU A 296 36.85 -39.43 -15.26
CA LEU A 296 36.89 -38.80 -13.93
C LEU A 296 36.56 -37.30 -13.99
N LEU A 297 37.05 -36.57 -15.00
CA LEU A 297 36.69 -35.17 -15.21
C LEU A 297 35.21 -35.00 -15.58
N LEU A 298 34.67 -35.86 -16.44
CA LEU A 298 33.24 -35.88 -16.76
C LEU A 298 32.38 -36.21 -15.52
N GLN A 299 32.84 -37.11 -14.64
CA GLN A 299 32.20 -37.35 -13.35
C GLN A 299 32.29 -36.14 -12.41
N SER A 300 33.37 -35.36 -12.45
CA SER A 300 33.47 -34.10 -11.69
C SER A 300 32.46 -33.03 -12.16
N LEU A 301 31.94 -33.10 -13.40
CA LEU A 301 30.85 -32.22 -13.83
C LEU A 301 29.54 -32.53 -13.09
N TRP A 302 29.32 -33.77 -12.62
CA TRP A 302 28.20 -34.05 -11.71
C TRP A 302 28.37 -33.34 -10.37
N LEU A 303 29.61 -33.21 -9.84
CA LEU A 303 29.87 -32.44 -8.62
C LEU A 303 29.52 -30.95 -8.83
N ASP A 304 29.87 -30.38 -9.98
CA ASP A 304 29.54 -29.00 -10.33
C ASP A 304 27.99 -28.81 -10.40
N ILE A 305 27.26 -29.76 -10.99
CA ILE A 305 25.78 -29.75 -11.11
C ILE A 305 25.09 -29.92 -9.76
N TRP A 306 25.49 -30.93 -8.98
CA TRP A 306 24.94 -31.18 -7.65
C TRP A 306 25.18 -30.00 -6.73
N LYS A 307 26.40 -29.42 -6.75
CA LYS A 307 26.72 -28.21 -5.98
C LYS A 307 25.86 -27.01 -6.40
N ALA A 308 25.59 -26.83 -7.70
CA ALA A 308 24.68 -25.80 -8.19
C ALA A 308 23.23 -26.03 -7.72
N ALA A 309 22.81 -27.29 -7.57
CA ALA A 309 21.54 -27.68 -6.96
C ALA A 309 21.53 -27.66 -5.41
N GLY A 310 22.61 -27.17 -4.76
CA GLY A 310 22.73 -27.12 -3.30
C GLY A 310 23.13 -28.45 -2.64
N ILE A 311 23.43 -29.49 -3.42
CA ILE A 311 23.78 -30.83 -2.95
C ILE A 311 25.30 -30.99 -2.87
N THR A 312 25.83 -31.07 -1.64
CA THR A 312 27.25 -31.34 -1.37
C THR A 312 27.52 -32.82 -1.14
N VAL A 313 28.32 -33.44 -2.01
CA VAL A 313 28.69 -34.88 -1.87
C VAL A 313 29.46 -35.16 -0.58
N GLN A 314 30.24 -34.18 -0.10
CA GLN A 314 31.00 -34.30 1.15
C GLN A 314 30.09 -34.57 2.35
N SER A 315 28.96 -33.85 2.49
CA SER A 315 28.01 -34.04 3.58
C SER A 315 27.07 -35.25 3.39
N LEU A 316 26.95 -35.78 2.17
CA LEU A 316 26.19 -37.00 1.91
C LEU A 316 27.02 -38.29 2.03
N GLY A 317 28.35 -38.17 2.17
CA GLY A 317 29.28 -39.29 2.33
C GLY A 317 29.48 -40.19 1.10
N SER A 318 28.63 -40.12 0.07
CA SER A 318 28.79 -40.89 -1.16
C SER A 318 28.21 -40.22 -2.42
N HIS A 319 28.78 -40.55 -3.58
CA HIS A 319 28.25 -40.14 -4.88
C HIS A 319 26.89 -40.77 -5.19
N GLU A 320 26.60 -41.97 -4.67
CA GLU A 320 25.33 -42.66 -4.89
C GLU A 320 24.18 -41.98 -4.15
N ALA A 321 24.41 -41.53 -2.91
CA ALA A 321 23.44 -40.74 -2.15
C ALA A 321 23.15 -39.39 -2.84
N ALA A 322 24.19 -38.70 -3.33
CA ALA A 322 24.03 -37.45 -4.08
C ALA A 322 23.27 -37.63 -5.40
N ALA A 323 23.56 -38.70 -6.16
CA ALA A 323 22.85 -39.04 -7.38
C ALA A 323 21.38 -39.39 -7.12
N GLY A 324 21.10 -40.18 -6.07
CA GLY A 324 19.74 -40.55 -5.66
C GLY A 324 18.91 -39.33 -5.23
N LEU A 325 19.49 -38.45 -4.40
CA LEU A 325 18.85 -37.21 -3.98
C LEU A 325 18.57 -36.29 -5.19
N PHE A 326 19.55 -36.10 -6.07
CA PHE A 326 19.37 -35.27 -7.26
C PHE A 326 18.25 -35.80 -8.15
N ALA A 327 18.21 -37.11 -8.40
CA ALA A 327 17.15 -37.74 -9.18
C ALA A 327 15.75 -37.56 -8.56
N GLU A 328 15.63 -37.63 -7.22
CA GLU A 328 14.37 -37.40 -6.51
C GLU A 328 13.95 -35.91 -6.56
N VAL A 329 14.90 -34.97 -6.41
CA VAL A 329 14.65 -33.53 -6.59
C VAL A 329 14.21 -33.23 -8.04
N GLU A 330 14.83 -33.84 -9.05
CA GLU A 330 14.37 -33.73 -10.45
C GLU A 330 13.00 -34.39 -10.68
N ARG A 331 12.64 -35.41 -9.90
CA ARG A 331 11.31 -36.02 -9.91
C ARG A 331 10.28 -35.04 -9.36
N LEU A 332 10.53 -34.38 -8.23
CA LEU A 332 9.69 -33.28 -7.71
C LEU A 332 9.55 -32.12 -8.71
N HIS A 333 10.63 -31.73 -9.39
CA HIS A 333 10.57 -30.65 -10.40
C HIS A 333 9.68 -30.98 -11.61
N ARG A 334 9.27 -32.25 -11.78
CA ARG A 334 8.29 -32.73 -12.77
C ARG A 334 6.90 -32.99 -12.19
N GLU A 335 6.74 -33.07 -10.87
CA GLU A 335 5.43 -33.17 -10.22
C GLU A 335 4.62 -31.87 -10.38
N ASP A 336 3.29 -32.00 -10.31
CA ASP A 336 2.36 -30.89 -10.27
C ASP A 336 2.29 -30.27 -8.86
N LEU A 337 1.73 -29.06 -8.76
CA LEU A 337 1.63 -28.36 -7.48
C LEU A 337 0.84 -29.15 -6.40
N PRO A 338 -0.29 -29.82 -6.71
CA PRO A 338 -1.00 -30.66 -5.75
C PRO A 338 -0.16 -31.79 -5.13
N ALA A 339 0.61 -32.55 -5.93
CA ALA A 339 1.46 -33.62 -5.41
C ALA A 339 2.59 -33.09 -4.51
N ILE A 340 3.22 -31.98 -4.91
CA ILE A 340 4.25 -31.31 -4.12
C ILE A 340 3.65 -30.76 -2.81
N GLN A 341 2.44 -30.21 -2.84
CA GLN A 341 1.71 -29.75 -1.66
C GLN A 341 1.32 -30.91 -0.72
N GLU A 342 1.00 -32.11 -1.24
CA GLU A 342 0.74 -33.29 -0.41
C GLU A 342 2.00 -33.74 0.35
N ARG A 343 3.16 -33.73 -0.31
CA ARG A 343 4.46 -33.97 0.36
C ARG A 343 4.76 -32.91 1.41
N TYR A 344 4.52 -31.64 1.10
CA TYR A 344 4.70 -30.54 2.05
C TYR A 344 3.79 -30.66 3.28
N LYS A 345 2.53 -31.12 3.12
CA LYS A 345 1.62 -31.44 4.24
C LYS A 345 2.15 -32.55 5.13
N ALA A 346 2.77 -33.59 4.55
CA ALA A 346 3.32 -34.71 5.31
C ALA A 346 4.46 -34.32 6.26
N LEU A 347 5.11 -33.18 6.02
CA LEU A 347 6.15 -32.60 6.89
C LEU A 347 5.58 -31.89 8.14
N ASP A 348 4.26 -31.86 8.33
CA ASP A 348 3.56 -31.11 9.40
C ASP A 348 3.88 -29.61 9.41
N LEU A 349 4.11 -29.07 8.21
CA LEU A 349 4.32 -27.65 8.00
C LEU A 349 2.98 -26.96 7.81
N PRO A 350 2.80 -25.74 8.34
CA PRO A 350 1.54 -25.02 8.19
C PRO A 350 1.23 -24.84 6.71
N LEU A 351 0.01 -25.28 6.37
CA LEU A 351 -0.51 -25.45 5.02
C LEU A 351 -0.89 -24.08 4.44
N GLN A 352 0.14 -23.30 4.18
CA GLN A 352 0.10 -22.02 3.49
C GLN A 352 -0.58 -22.24 2.13
N GLN A 353 -1.59 -21.44 1.77
CA GLN A 353 -2.17 -21.39 0.41
C GLN A 353 -1.20 -20.75 -0.61
N VAL A 354 0.08 -21.06 -0.49
CA VAL A 354 1.15 -20.62 -1.38
C VAL A 354 0.90 -21.25 -2.76
N GLN A 355 0.46 -20.40 -3.68
CA GLN A 355 0.38 -20.72 -5.10
C GLN A 355 1.78 -20.72 -5.76
N ASP A 356 2.80 -20.17 -5.07
CA ASP A 356 4.18 -20.22 -5.55
C ASP A 356 4.79 -21.62 -5.42
N ARG A 357 4.69 -22.37 -6.52
CA ARG A 357 5.34 -23.67 -6.74
C ARG A 357 6.84 -23.65 -6.44
N ARG A 358 7.56 -22.54 -6.68
CA ARG A 358 9.01 -22.46 -6.44
C ARG A 358 9.32 -22.51 -4.95
N TRP A 359 8.57 -21.78 -4.13
CA TRP A 359 8.75 -21.79 -2.68
C TRP A 359 8.46 -23.18 -2.07
N VAL A 360 7.35 -23.82 -2.45
CA VAL A 360 7.02 -25.17 -1.94
C VAL A 360 8.05 -26.20 -2.40
N LEU A 361 8.46 -26.17 -3.68
CA LEU A 361 9.53 -27.02 -4.20
C LEU A 361 10.84 -26.85 -3.43
N GLN A 362 11.23 -25.61 -3.11
CA GLN A 362 12.44 -25.35 -2.34
C GLN A 362 12.37 -26.03 -0.97
N ARG A 363 11.24 -25.91 -0.25
CA ARG A 363 11.09 -26.52 1.09
C ARG A 363 11.09 -28.04 1.08
N VAL A 364 10.42 -28.66 0.09
CA VAL A 364 10.45 -30.13 -0.05
C VAL A 364 11.84 -30.61 -0.54
N SER A 365 12.56 -29.83 -1.34
CA SER A 365 13.93 -30.17 -1.75
C SER A 365 14.93 -30.04 -0.58
N GLU A 366 14.79 -29.00 0.25
CA GLU A 366 15.53 -28.85 1.52
C GLU A 366 15.24 -30.03 2.47
N SER A 367 13.98 -30.46 2.60
CA SER A 367 13.63 -31.61 3.45
C SER A 367 14.25 -32.91 2.95
N LEU A 368 14.20 -33.19 1.64
CA LEU A 368 14.85 -34.37 1.06
C LEU A 368 16.37 -34.36 1.26
N PHE A 369 17.03 -33.19 1.18
CA PHE A 369 18.45 -33.08 1.45
C PHE A 369 18.78 -33.48 2.90
N TRP A 370 18.03 -32.97 3.87
CA TRP A 370 18.18 -33.37 5.28
C TRP A 370 17.78 -34.83 5.55
N GLU A 371 16.80 -35.38 4.81
CA GLU A 371 16.48 -36.82 4.84
C GLU A 371 17.58 -37.69 4.22
N ALA A 372 18.45 -37.14 3.37
CA ALA A 372 19.59 -37.83 2.79
C ALA A 372 20.87 -37.74 3.67
N LEU A 373 21.06 -36.66 4.45
CA LEU A 373 22.23 -36.49 5.33
C LEU A 373 22.41 -37.65 6.34
N PRO A 374 23.65 -38.09 6.64
CA PRO A 374 23.95 -38.90 7.82
C PRO A 374 23.50 -38.24 9.12
N LEU A 375 23.22 -39.04 10.18
CA LEU A 375 22.75 -38.48 11.46
C LEU A 375 23.75 -37.49 12.07
N ALA A 376 25.06 -37.73 11.96
CA ALA A 376 26.10 -36.84 12.47
C ALA A 376 26.04 -35.44 11.82
N GLU A 377 26.01 -35.40 10.49
CA GLU A 377 25.89 -34.16 9.69
C GLU A 377 24.56 -33.43 9.98
N LEU A 378 23.48 -34.18 10.19
CA LEU A 378 22.17 -33.62 10.54
C LEU A 378 22.15 -32.99 11.95
N LEU A 379 22.89 -33.58 12.90
CA LEU A 379 23.09 -33.02 14.23
C LEU A 379 23.95 -31.75 14.17
N GLU A 380 25.02 -31.75 13.37
CA GLU A 380 25.86 -30.57 13.13
C GLU A 380 25.07 -29.43 12.48
N GLU A 381 24.25 -29.69 11.45
CA GLU A 381 23.36 -28.69 10.85
C GLU A 381 22.34 -28.12 11.86
N CYS A 382 21.83 -28.94 12.78
CA CYS A 382 20.98 -28.46 13.88
C CYS A 382 21.76 -27.54 14.84
N GLU A 383 22.98 -27.92 15.23
CA GLU A 383 23.83 -27.14 16.13
C GLU A 383 24.30 -25.82 15.48
N MET A 384 24.68 -25.82 14.21
CA MET A 384 25.02 -24.62 13.42
C MET A 384 23.86 -23.62 13.35
N ARG A 385 22.60 -24.11 13.32
CA ARG A 385 21.39 -23.27 13.35
C ARG A 385 20.95 -22.87 14.76
N ALA A 386 21.69 -23.27 15.80
CA ALA A 386 21.34 -23.10 17.21
C ALA A 386 19.99 -23.74 17.60
N LEU A 387 19.62 -24.85 16.95
CA LEU A 387 18.44 -25.62 17.29
C LEU A 387 18.74 -26.53 18.48
N HIS A 388 17.86 -26.54 19.47
CA HIS A 388 17.99 -27.44 20.61
C HIS A 388 17.93 -28.90 20.13
N VAL A 389 18.92 -29.70 20.53
CA VAL A 389 18.99 -31.15 20.34
C VAL A 389 19.15 -31.79 21.70
N SER A 390 18.22 -32.68 22.05
CA SER A 390 18.25 -33.37 23.34
C SER A 390 19.32 -34.48 23.36
N PRO A 391 19.87 -34.86 24.53
CA PRO A 391 20.86 -35.94 24.61
C PRO A 391 20.37 -37.28 24.04
N ALA A 392 19.07 -37.57 24.14
CA ALA A 392 18.46 -38.78 23.60
C ALA A 392 18.39 -38.80 22.05
N GLU A 393 18.47 -37.63 21.40
CA GLU A 393 18.54 -37.50 19.94
C GLU A 393 19.97 -37.65 19.40
N ARG A 394 20.98 -37.84 20.27
CA ARG A 394 22.36 -38.14 19.85
C ARG A 394 22.66 -39.64 19.80
N ASP A 395 21.71 -40.49 20.18
CA ASP A 395 21.84 -41.94 20.21
C ASP A 395 21.76 -42.52 18.78
N ALA A 396 22.87 -43.07 18.30
CA ALA A 396 22.97 -43.66 16.96
C ALA A 396 22.06 -44.89 16.79
N ASP A 397 21.77 -45.63 17.87
CA ASP A 397 20.88 -46.79 17.83
C ASP A 397 19.41 -46.38 17.57
N ARG A 398 19.09 -45.09 17.78
CA ARG A 398 17.76 -44.49 17.55
C ARG A 398 17.67 -43.65 16.28
N ALA A 399 18.67 -43.72 15.39
CA ALA A 399 18.75 -42.89 14.19
C ALA A 399 17.45 -42.87 13.35
N ALA A 400 16.78 -44.02 13.20
CA ALA A 400 15.54 -44.14 12.42
C ALA A 400 14.34 -43.37 13.03
N GLU A 401 14.26 -43.29 14.36
CA GLU A 401 13.21 -42.55 15.07
C GLU A 401 13.55 -41.06 15.16
N THR A 402 14.83 -40.75 15.38
CA THR A 402 15.32 -39.38 15.59
C THR A 402 15.36 -38.55 14.31
N LYS A 403 15.81 -39.14 13.18
CA LYS A 403 16.04 -38.39 11.94
C LYS A 403 14.80 -37.62 11.45
N PRO A 404 13.57 -38.20 11.41
CA PRO A 404 12.36 -37.47 10.99
C PRO A 404 11.92 -36.35 11.95
N VAL A 405 12.41 -36.35 13.19
CA VAL A 405 12.16 -35.27 14.17
C VAL A 405 13.12 -34.10 13.92
N LEU A 406 14.41 -34.39 13.70
CA LEU A 406 15.42 -33.39 13.37
C LEU A 406 15.14 -32.72 12.02
N VAL A 407 14.78 -33.50 10.98
CA VAL A 407 14.35 -32.95 9.68
C VAL A 407 13.18 -31.98 9.86
N ARG A 408 12.10 -32.37 10.56
CA ARG A 408 10.95 -31.47 10.79
C ARG A 408 11.33 -30.21 11.58
N ARG A 409 12.26 -30.31 12.54
CA ARG A 409 12.81 -29.16 13.27
C ARG A 409 13.58 -28.20 12.35
N LEU A 410 14.39 -28.73 11.43
CA LEU A 410 15.14 -27.97 10.43
C LEU A 410 14.24 -27.29 9.39
N VAL A 411 13.25 -27.99 8.83
CA VAL A 411 12.33 -27.37 7.86
C VAL A 411 11.51 -26.26 8.53
N LYS A 412 11.05 -26.47 9.76
CA LYS A 412 10.36 -25.43 10.55
C LYS A 412 11.23 -24.20 10.78
N ASP A 413 12.50 -24.38 11.16
CA ASP A 413 13.46 -23.28 11.29
C ASP A 413 13.72 -22.55 9.96
N SER A 414 13.89 -23.28 8.86
CA SER A 414 14.09 -22.71 7.53
C SER A 414 12.90 -21.85 7.08
N CYS A 415 11.66 -22.30 7.36
CA CYS A 415 10.45 -21.50 7.16
C CYS A 415 10.42 -20.25 8.04
N ILE A 416 10.73 -20.37 9.35
CA ILE A 416 10.79 -19.24 10.29
C ILE A 416 11.80 -18.19 9.81
N ARG A 417 13.02 -18.59 9.42
CA ARG A 417 14.04 -17.69 8.87
C ARG A 417 13.61 -17.03 7.57
N ALA A 418 12.87 -17.74 6.71
CA ALA A 418 12.32 -17.18 5.48
C ALA A 418 11.29 -16.08 5.77
N TRP A 419 10.35 -16.32 6.70
CA TRP A 419 9.35 -15.32 7.09
C TRP A 419 9.99 -14.12 7.82
N VAL A 420 10.99 -14.33 8.68
CA VAL A 420 11.79 -13.25 9.27
C VAL A 420 12.51 -12.44 8.19
N LYS A 421 13.08 -13.08 7.16
CA LYS A 421 13.68 -12.40 6.00
C LYS A 421 12.66 -11.61 5.17
N MET A 422 11.40 -12.04 5.13
CA MET A 422 10.31 -11.25 4.53
C MET A 422 9.91 -10.04 5.38
N GLY A 423 10.28 -9.99 6.66
CA GLY A 423 9.93 -8.92 7.60
C GLY A 423 8.86 -9.31 8.63
N ILE A 424 8.39 -10.56 8.63
CA ILE A 424 7.34 -11.03 9.55
C ILE A 424 7.93 -11.28 10.94
N PRO A 425 7.38 -10.68 12.01
CA PRO A 425 7.96 -10.78 13.35
C PRO A 425 7.55 -12.09 14.05
N VAL A 426 8.03 -13.23 13.54
CA VAL A 426 7.64 -14.59 13.99
C VAL A 426 7.73 -14.78 15.51
N ALA A 427 8.77 -14.23 16.15
CA ALA A 427 8.95 -14.31 17.61
C ALA A 427 7.81 -13.66 18.41
N ARG A 428 7.13 -12.65 17.84
CA ARG A 428 6.02 -11.91 18.48
C ARG A 428 4.65 -12.52 18.21
N LEU A 429 4.53 -13.32 17.15
CA LEU A 429 3.29 -14.04 16.82
C LEU A 429 3.07 -15.28 17.70
N GLY A 430 4.04 -15.63 18.55
CA GLY A 430 3.95 -16.70 19.55
C GLY A 430 4.08 -18.12 18.97
N ASP A 431 3.55 -18.38 17.78
CA ASP A 431 3.71 -19.67 17.08
C ASP A 431 3.93 -19.55 15.56
N ALA A 432 4.37 -20.66 14.96
CA ALA A 432 4.69 -20.75 13.54
C ALA A 432 3.45 -20.84 12.62
N ARG A 433 2.27 -21.15 13.16
CA ARG A 433 1.01 -21.20 12.41
C ARG A 433 0.45 -19.79 12.22
N ALA A 434 0.49 -18.96 13.25
CA ALA A 434 0.18 -17.52 13.15
C ALA A 434 1.10 -16.85 12.13
N ALA A 435 2.41 -17.10 12.20
CA ALA A 435 3.37 -16.60 11.20
C ALA A 435 3.07 -17.08 9.77
N ALA A 436 2.62 -18.32 9.60
CA ALA A 436 2.25 -18.84 8.28
C ALA A 436 0.98 -18.18 7.71
N LEU A 437 -0.03 -17.94 8.55
CA LEU A 437 -1.25 -17.21 8.18
C LEU A 437 -0.93 -15.76 7.76
N VAL A 438 -0.07 -15.06 8.50
CA VAL A 438 0.41 -13.73 8.13
C VAL A 438 1.13 -13.76 6.78
N ALA A 439 2.02 -14.73 6.56
CA ALA A 439 2.75 -14.84 5.29
C ALA A 439 1.84 -15.20 4.09
N GLU A 440 0.80 -16.01 4.30
CA GLU A 440 -0.24 -16.28 3.29
C GLU A 440 -1.01 -15.01 2.94
N GLU A 441 -1.44 -14.26 3.96
CA GLU A 441 -2.15 -13.00 3.80
C GLU A 441 -1.27 -11.93 3.12
N TRP A 442 0.01 -11.85 3.47
CA TRP A 442 0.99 -10.97 2.81
C TRP A 442 1.15 -11.30 1.32
N GLN A 443 1.25 -12.59 0.96
CA GLN A 443 1.33 -13.03 -0.43
C GLN A 443 0.03 -12.75 -1.18
N SER A 444 -1.14 -12.89 -0.52
CA SER A 444 -2.42 -12.47 -1.09
C SER A 444 -2.41 -10.98 -1.41
N LEU A 445 -2.05 -10.13 -0.44
CA LEU A 445 -1.97 -8.68 -0.57
C LEU A 445 -1.01 -8.21 -1.69
N ASP A 446 0.15 -8.86 -1.85
CA ASP A 446 1.11 -8.53 -2.92
C ASP A 446 0.52 -8.71 -4.33
N ASN A 447 -0.41 -9.65 -4.52
CA ASN A 447 -1.06 -9.95 -5.80
C ASN A 447 -2.38 -9.20 -6.03
N ILE A 448 -2.90 -8.45 -5.05
CA ILE A 448 -4.18 -7.73 -5.15
C ILE A 448 -4.03 -6.43 -5.93
N SER A 449 -5.03 -6.05 -6.73
CA SER A 449 -5.01 -4.83 -7.57
C SER A 449 -4.99 -3.55 -6.73
N SER A 450 -4.60 -2.42 -7.32
CA SER A 450 -4.56 -1.13 -6.59
C SER A 450 -5.95 -0.67 -6.14
N GLY A 451 -7.00 -0.96 -6.92
CA GLY A 451 -8.39 -0.68 -6.55
C GLY A 451 -8.87 -1.56 -5.39
N ASP A 452 -8.59 -2.86 -5.46
CA ASP A 452 -8.98 -3.81 -4.42
C ASP A 452 -8.24 -3.58 -3.09
N LEU A 453 -6.97 -3.14 -3.13
CA LEU A 453 -6.24 -2.70 -1.93
C LEU A 453 -6.93 -1.49 -1.28
N LYS A 454 -7.42 -0.52 -2.05
CA LYS A 454 -8.19 0.62 -1.53
C LYS A 454 -9.51 0.17 -0.90
N ILE A 455 -10.27 -0.69 -1.58
CA ILE A 455 -11.52 -1.27 -1.03
C ILE A 455 -11.24 -2.01 0.28
N LYS A 456 -10.16 -2.79 0.35
CA LYS A 456 -9.77 -3.49 1.59
C LYS A 456 -9.38 -2.50 2.69
N CYS A 457 -8.65 -1.45 2.37
CA CYS A 457 -8.35 -0.35 3.29
C CYS A 457 -9.62 0.34 3.81
N GLU A 458 -10.59 0.65 2.93
CA GLU A 458 -11.90 1.22 3.30
C GLU A 458 -12.67 0.32 4.28
N LEU A 459 -12.64 -1.01 4.07
CA LEU A 459 -13.27 -1.97 4.97
C LEU A 459 -12.65 -1.98 6.37
N HIS A 460 -11.35 -1.71 6.49
CA HIS A 460 -10.67 -1.47 7.78
C HIS A 460 -10.85 -0.03 8.30
N GLY A 461 -11.61 0.83 7.62
CA GLY A 461 -11.86 2.21 8.01
C GLY A 461 -10.72 3.18 7.70
N VAL A 462 -9.79 2.82 6.81
CA VAL A 462 -8.74 3.70 6.30
C VAL A 462 -9.34 4.62 5.22
N PRO A 463 -8.99 5.93 5.15
CA PRO A 463 -9.64 6.84 4.23
C PRO A 463 -9.16 6.59 2.78
N PRO A 464 -10.06 6.38 1.79
CA PRO A 464 -9.67 5.94 0.45
C PRO A 464 -8.93 6.99 -0.38
N ASP A 465 -9.27 8.26 -0.15
CA ASP A 465 -8.59 9.39 -0.78
C ASP A 465 -7.31 9.78 0.00
N ALA A 466 -6.75 8.92 0.85
CA ALA A 466 -5.44 9.18 1.43
C ALA A 466 -4.40 9.25 0.30
N THR A 467 -3.47 10.20 0.38
CA THR A 467 -2.35 10.33 -0.57
C THR A 467 -1.26 9.28 -0.33
N LEU A 468 -1.67 8.10 0.13
CA LEU A 468 -0.82 6.94 0.38
C LEU A 468 -0.58 6.23 -0.95
N GLU A 469 0.67 5.93 -1.25
CA GLU A 469 1.00 5.18 -2.46
C GLU A 469 0.58 3.71 -2.32
N ARG A 470 0.59 2.95 -3.42
CA ARG A 470 0.31 1.50 -3.38
C ARG A 470 1.19 0.79 -2.35
N HIS A 471 2.44 1.22 -2.20
CA HIS A 471 3.38 0.67 -1.23
C HIS A 471 2.92 0.90 0.22
N ASP A 472 2.48 2.11 0.57
CA ASP A 472 2.04 2.43 1.93
C ASP A 472 0.74 1.70 2.30
N LEU A 473 -0.23 1.61 1.38
CA LEU A 473 -1.48 0.86 1.58
C LEU A 473 -1.21 -0.64 1.75
N LEU A 474 -0.29 -1.18 0.96
CA LEU A 474 0.17 -2.56 1.06
C LEU A 474 0.87 -2.82 2.40
N GLN A 475 1.78 -1.94 2.82
CA GLN A 475 2.46 -2.07 4.10
C GLN A 475 1.49 -1.93 5.28
N LEU A 476 0.50 -1.03 5.20
CA LEU A 476 -0.53 -0.87 6.21
C LEU A 476 -1.37 -2.15 6.39
N LEU A 477 -1.83 -2.77 5.31
CA LEU A 477 -2.57 -4.03 5.39
C LEU A 477 -1.68 -5.20 5.86
N LYS A 478 -0.38 -5.18 5.52
CA LYS A 478 0.61 -6.13 6.06
C LYS A 478 0.82 -5.96 7.57
N ASP A 479 0.88 -4.73 8.07
CA ASP A 479 0.93 -4.40 9.49
C ASP A 479 -0.34 -4.89 10.21
N VAL A 480 -1.53 -4.68 9.62
CA VAL A 480 -2.83 -5.18 10.15
C VAL A 480 -2.85 -6.70 10.26
N ALA A 481 -2.45 -7.43 9.22
CA ALA A 481 -2.43 -8.90 9.25
C ALA A 481 -1.54 -9.45 10.38
N VAL A 482 -0.41 -8.78 10.64
CA VAL A 482 0.46 -9.06 11.80
C VAL A 482 -0.28 -8.80 13.11
N TRP A 483 -0.95 -7.66 13.27
CA TRP A 483 -1.68 -7.30 14.50
C TRP A 483 -2.87 -8.23 14.78
N GLU A 484 -3.66 -8.59 13.77
CA GLU A 484 -4.78 -9.54 13.90
C GLU A 484 -4.31 -10.96 14.30
N SER A 485 -3.06 -11.31 13.97
CA SER A 485 -2.43 -12.59 14.33
C SER A 485 -1.59 -12.53 15.62
N MET A 486 -1.44 -11.35 16.22
CA MET A 486 -0.56 -11.11 17.37
C MET A 486 -1.30 -11.37 18.71
N PRO A 487 -0.68 -12.06 19.69
CA PRO A 487 -1.31 -12.31 20.97
C PRO A 487 -1.51 -11.02 21.77
N LEU A 488 -2.59 -10.96 22.56
CA LEU A 488 -3.05 -9.77 23.31
C LEU A 488 -1.95 -9.02 24.11
N HIS A 489 -0.97 -9.73 24.68
CA HIS A 489 0.10 -9.10 25.45
C HIS A 489 1.12 -8.36 24.57
N GLU A 490 1.43 -8.90 23.39
CA GLU A 490 2.29 -8.27 22.38
C GLU A 490 1.59 -7.09 21.71
N LEU A 491 0.28 -7.16 21.48
CA LEU A 491 -0.52 -6.03 21.00
C LEU A 491 -0.53 -4.86 21.99
N LYS A 492 -0.70 -5.15 23.29
CA LYS A 492 -0.60 -4.14 24.36
C LYS A 492 0.80 -3.53 24.42
N ALA A 493 1.85 -4.32 24.18
CA ALA A 493 3.22 -3.83 24.09
C ALA A 493 3.46 -2.94 22.84
N GLU A 494 2.92 -3.31 21.67
CA GLU A 494 3.02 -2.48 20.46
C GLU A 494 2.27 -1.15 20.65
N LEU A 495 1.05 -1.19 21.21
CA LEU A 495 0.29 0.02 21.49
C LEU A 495 1.05 0.94 22.47
N ALA A 496 1.60 0.40 23.56
CA ALA A 496 2.40 1.18 24.51
C ALA A 496 3.69 1.76 23.89
N LYS A 497 4.28 1.08 22.91
CA LYS A 497 5.43 1.56 22.13
C LYS A 497 5.05 2.72 21.19
N VAL A 498 3.86 2.69 20.59
CA VAL A 498 3.36 3.75 19.68
C VAL A 498 2.81 4.96 20.45
N THR A 499 2.09 4.76 21.55
CA THR A 499 1.50 5.85 22.35
C THR A 499 2.43 6.44 23.42
N GLY A 500 3.49 5.71 23.78
CA GLY A 500 4.41 6.07 24.85
C GLY A 500 3.93 5.64 26.26
N PRO A 501 4.85 5.65 27.24
CA PRO A 501 4.56 5.20 28.60
C PRO A 501 3.57 6.14 29.30
N GLY A 502 2.34 5.66 29.52
CA GLY A 502 1.31 6.36 30.29
C GLY A 502 -0.11 6.27 29.71
N VAL A 503 -0.24 6.00 28.40
CA VAL A 503 -1.54 5.88 27.72
C VAL A 503 -1.96 4.40 27.62
N ALA A 504 -2.06 3.74 28.77
CA ALA A 504 -2.65 2.40 28.83
C ALA A 504 -4.17 2.51 28.65
N PRO A 505 -4.79 1.85 27.66
CA PRO A 505 -6.24 1.79 27.57
C PRO A 505 -6.80 1.13 28.84
N ALA A 506 -7.90 1.67 29.35
CA ALA A 506 -8.58 1.08 30.50
C ALA A 506 -9.03 -0.35 30.11
N PRO A 507 -8.74 -1.39 30.92
CA PRO A 507 -9.06 -2.75 30.57
C PRO A 507 -10.59 -2.93 30.53
N GLU A 508 -11.15 -2.98 29.32
CA GLU A 508 -12.54 -3.36 29.12
C GLU A 508 -12.71 -4.82 29.50
N LYS A 509 -13.74 -5.13 30.30
CA LYS A 509 -14.11 -6.50 30.65
C LYS A 509 -14.86 -7.17 29.49
N GLY A 510 -14.20 -7.29 28.35
CA GLY A 510 -14.70 -7.94 27.14
C GLY A 510 -14.34 -9.43 27.06
N ASP A 511 -14.85 -10.08 26.01
CA ASP A 511 -14.19 -11.27 25.49
C ASP A 511 -12.86 -10.88 24.84
N GLY A 512 -11.88 -11.79 24.85
CA GLY A 512 -10.52 -11.49 24.38
C GLY A 512 -10.44 -11.07 22.91
N TRP A 513 -11.42 -11.46 22.09
CA TRP A 513 -11.50 -11.08 20.68
C TRP A 513 -11.95 -9.63 20.48
N LYS A 514 -12.93 -9.14 21.25
CA LYS A 514 -13.27 -7.71 21.27
C LYS A 514 -12.11 -6.86 21.78
N GLU A 515 -11.43 -7.29 22.84
CA GLU A 515 -10.24 -6.59 23.34
C GLU A 515 -9.14 -6.54 22.25
N GLN A 516 -8.92 -7.65 21.55
CA GLN A 516 -7.95 -7.72 20.45
C GLN A 516 -8.31 -6.74 19.31
N ASN A 517 -9.56 -6.78 18.82
CA ASN A 517 -10.02 -5.91 17.74
C ASN A 517 -9.97 -4.42 18.14
N GLY A 518 -10.29 -4.08 19.39
CA GLY A 518 -10.18 -2.70 19.88
C GLY A 518 -8.75 -2.18 19.87
N LEU A 519 -7.77 -3.03 20.23
CA LEU A 519 -6.35 -2.70 20.13
C LEU A 519 -5.88 -2.57 18.67
N VAL A 520 -6.37 -3.42 17.76
CA VAL A 520 -6.09 -3.31 16.31
C VAL A 520 -6.69 -2.03 15.73
N GLU A 521 -7.95 -1.68 16.04
CA GLU A 521 -8.56 -0.40 15.61
C GLU A 521 -7.76 0.80 16.15
N GLN A 522 -7.27 0.73 17.39
CA GLN A 522 -6.48 1.80 17.98
C GLN A 522 -5.09 1.95 17.35
N LEU A 523 -4.40 0.85 17.02
CA LEU A 523 -3.13 0.87 16.27
C LEU A 523 -3.31 1.43 14.86
N LEU A 524 -4.36 0.97 14.15
CA LEU A 524 -4.75 1.52 12.86
C LEU A 524 -5.07 3.02 12.93
N LEU A 525 -5.85 3.45 13.93
CA LEU A 525 -6.18 4.86 14.15
C LEU A 525 -4.93 5.72 14.32
N LEU A 526 -3.94 5.26 15.10
CA LEU A 526 -2.68 5.97 15.31
C LEU A 526 -1.84 6.03 14.03
N ARG A 527 -1.83 4.96 13.23
CA ARG A 527 -1.12 4.87 11.95
C ARG A 527 -1.74 5.77 10.87
N CYS A 528 -3.07 5.86 10.84
CA CYS A 528 -3.83 6.69 9.90
C CYS A 528 -4.08 8.13 10.39
N ALA A 529 -3.74 8.45 11.65
CA ALA A 529 -4.08 9.72 12.28
C ALA A 529 -3.62 10.93 11.47
N GLU A 530 -2.37 10.91 10.99
CA GLU A 530 -1.77 12.02 10.23
C GLU A 530 -2.47 12.24 8.88
N ALA A 531 -2.91 11.18 8.20
CA ALA A 531 -3.66 11.26 6.95
C ALA A 531 -5.09 11.81 7.13
N TYR A 532 -5.70 11.60 8.31
CA TYR A 532 -6.96 12.26 8.69
C TYR A 532 -6.73 13.71 9.13
N GLU A 533 -5.69 13.97 9.92
CA GLU A 533 -5.37 15.29 10.47
C GLU A 533 -4.98 16.27 9.36
N ALA A 534 -4.28 15.80 8.31
CA ALA A 534 -4.04 16.54 7.07
C ALA A 534 -5.31 16.94 6.30
N LYS A 535 -6.44 16.25 6.54
CA LYS A 535 -7.77 16.57 5.99
C LYS A 535 -8.64 17.39 6.96
N GLY A 536 -8.07 17.87 8.06
CA GLY A 536 -8.80 18.61 9.11
C GLY A 536 -9.65 17.73 10.02
N ILE A 537 -9.46 16.39 10.00
CA ILE A 537 -10.19 15.45 10.84
C ILE A 537 -9.27 15.04 12.01
N PRO A 538 -9.55 15.48 13.26
CA PRO A 538 -8.69 15.20 14.40
C PRO A 538 -8.91 13.77 14.92
N ALA A 539 -8.44 12.78 14.16
CA ALA A 539 -8.63 11.36 14.42
C ALA A 539 -8.21 10.95 15.85
N ARG A 540 -7.10 11.51 16.37
CA ARG A 540 -6.64 11.28 17.74
C ARG A 540 -7.63 11.75 18.81
N ARG A 541 -8.38 12.84 18.56
CA ARG A 541 -9.46 13.33 19.46
C ARG A 541 -10.74 12.50 19.31
N ILE A 542 -11.06 12.07 18.08
CA ILE A 542 -12.26 11.26 17.82
C ILE A 542 -12.16 9.89 18.51
N GLY A 543 -10.96 9.29 18.54
CA GLY A 543 -10.68 8.08 19.33
C GLY A 543 -11.24 6.77 18.76
N SER A 544 -11.94 6.82 17.62
CA SER A 544 -12.35 5.64 16.84
C SER A 544 -12.12 5.90 15.36
N LEU A 545 -11.58 4.89 14.68
CA LEU A 545 -11.31 4.91 13.25
C LEU A 545 -12.61 4.90 12.46
N LYS A 546 -13.58 4.08 12.89
CA LYS A 546 -14.92 4.05 12.29
C LYS A 546 -15.64 5.41 12.37
N ALA A 547 -15.48 6.12 13.48
CA ALA A 547 -16.04 7.47 13.64
C ALA A 547 -15.31 8.51 12.77
N ALA A 548 -13.98 8.42 12.64
CA ALA A 548 -13.19 9.29 11.77
C ALA A 548 -13.50 9.05 10.27
N ALA A 549 -13.64 7.78 9.86
CA ALA A 549 -14.05 7.40 8.51
C ALA A 549 -15.47 7.89 8.19
N LYS A 550 -16.42 7.74 9.13
CA LYS A 550 -17.79 8.28 8.96
C LYS A 550 -17.77 9.80 8.81
N LEU A 551 -16.99 10.52 9.61
CA LEU A 551 -16.85 11.98 9.47
C LEU A 551 -16.21 12.35 8.11
N ALA A 552 -15.20 11.61 7.64
CA ALA A 552 -14.61 11.86 6.33
C ALA A 552 -15.63 11.71 5.20
N GLN A 553 -16.50 10.69 5.26
CA GLN A 553 -17.57 10.53 4.29
C GLN A 553 -18.60 11.66 4.40
N GLU A 554 -19.06 12.00 5.62
CA GLU A 554 -20.00 13.13 5.82
C GLU A 554 -19.45 14.47 5.30
N LEU A 555 -18.15 14.71 5.43
CA LEU A 555 -17.48 15.91 4.89
C LEU A 555 -17.35 15.87 3.35
N LYS A 556 -17.07 14.70 2.77
CA LYS A 556 -17.03 14.48 1.32
C LYS A 556 -18.41 14.69 0.68
N ASP A 557 -19.45 14.16 1.34
CA ASP A 557 -20.83 14.34 0.95
C ASP A 557 -21.22 15.83 1.01
N LEU A 558 -20.88 16.53 2.11
CA LEU A 558 -21.12 17.97 2.29
C LEU A 558 -20.47 18.83 1.18
N ASP A 559 -19.25 18.50 0.78
CA ASP A 559 -18.53 19.23 -0.27
C ASP A 559 -19.15 19.03 -1.65
N SER A 560 -19.82 17.88 -1.86
CA SER A 560 -20.62 17.59 -3.06
C SER A 560 -22.03 18.19 -3.06
N GLN A 561 -22.55 18.63 -1.90
CA GLN A 561 -23.90 19.19 -1.80
C GLN A 561 -24.03 20.54 -2.54
N ASP A 562 -25.19 20.72 -3.18
CA ASP A 562 -25.61 22.00 -3.74
C ASP A 562 -26.00 23.01 -2.65
N ALA A 563 -26.08 24.29 -3.04
CA ALA A 563 -26.35 25.39 -2.11
C ALA A 563 -27.77 25.41 -1.52
N ALA A 564 -28.76 24.77 -2.16
CA ALA A 564 -30.12 24.69 -1.66
C ALA A 564 -30.26 23.57 -0.62
N SER A 565 -29.67 22.40 -0.91
CA SER A 565 -29.57 21.25 -0.01
C SER A 565 -28.81 21.60 1.27
N LEU A 566 -27.61 22.19 1.15
CA LEU A 566 -26.84 22.65 2.31
C LEU A 566 -27.61 23.71 3.15
N LYS A 567 -28.34 24.63 2.50
CA LYS A 567 -29.20 25.58 3.23
C LYS A 567 -30.36 24.89 3.94
N ALA A 568 -30.96 23.85 3.35
CA ALA A 568 -32.02 23.09 4.01
C ALA A 568 -31.48 22.35 5.25
N ASP A 569 -30.34 21.68 5.13
CA ASP A 569 -29.69 20.99 6.25
C ASP A 569 -29.28 21.96 7.35
N CYS A 570 -28.65 23.08 7.02
CA CYS A 570 -28.34 24.13 7.97
C CYS A 570 -29.60 24.71 8.66
N ARG A 571 -30.74 24.89 7.96
CA ARG A 571 -32.02 25.27 8.61
C ARG A 571 -32.53 24.19 9.56
N ASN A 572 -32.38 22.91 9.22
CA ASN A 572 -32.76 21.79 10.10
C ASN A 572 -31.92 21.75 11.39
N LEU A 573 -30.67 22.21 11.33
CA LEU A 573 -29.79 22.44 12.48
C LEU A 573 -30.11 23.73 13.27
N GLY A 574 -31.04 24.56 12.78
CA GLY A 574 -31.37 25.87 13.34
C GLY A 574 -30.34 26.96 13.05
N LEU A 575 -29.46 26.78 12.05
CA LEU A 575 -28.43 27.74 11.70
C LEU A 575 -28.98 28.94 10.90
N PRO A 576 -28.38 30.14 11.03
CA PRO A 576 -28.87 31.37 10.41
C PRO A 576 -28.49 31.49 8.92
N VAL A 577 -29.18 30.77 8.04
CA VAL A 577 -28.73 30.57 6.65
C VAL A 577 -28.83 31.76 5.69
N GLU A 578 -29.67 32.76 5.98
CA GLU A 578 -29.98 33.81 4.99
C GLU A 578 -28.93 34.92 4.87
N HIS A 579 -27.95 34.95 5.80
CA HIS A 579 -26.91 35.99 5.85
C HIS A 579 -25.49 35.46 5.68
N LEU A 580 -25.32 34.14 5.75
CA LEU A 580 -24.03 33.48 5.63
C LEU A 580 -23.74 33.16 4.15
N ARG A 581 -22.48 33.38 3.75
CA ARG A 581 -21.95 32.95 2.45
C ARG A 581 -21.94 31.42 2.39
N LEU A 582 -21.94 30.87 1.17
CA LEU A 582 -21.94 29.42 0.98
C LEU A 582 -20.75 28.73 1.68
N GLN A 583 -19.57 29.37 1.68
CA GLN A 583 -18.40 28.84 2.38
C GLN A 583 -18.57 28.87 3.90
N GLU A 584 -19.07 29.96 4.47
CA GLU A 584 -19.32 30.08 5.91
C GLU A 584 -20.36 29.05 6.39
N LEU A 585 -21.35 28.72 5.55
CA LEU A 585 -22.30 27.62 5.80
C LEU A 585 -21.63 26.24 5.79
N ARG A 586 -20.73 25.99 4.83
CA ARG A 586 -19.94 24.75 4.80
C ARG A 586 -19.08 24.64 6.05
N ASP A 587 -18.26 25.65 6.35
CA ASP A 587 -17.34 25.65 7.49
C ASP A 587 -18.10 25.45 8.82
N LEU A 588 -19.25 26.10 8.98
CA LEU A 588 -20.11 25.92 10.15
C LEU A 588 -20.68 24.48 10.22
N HIS A 589 -21.17 23.92 9.11
CA HIS A 589 -21.67 22.54 9.08
C HIS A 589 -20.55 21.50 9.30
N ARG A 590 -19.31 21.78 8.83
CA ARG A 590 -18.12 20.97 9.13
C ARG A 590 -17.80 21.00 10.64
N GLU A 591 -17.88 22.17 11.31
CA GLU A 591 -17.78 22.28 12.77
C GLU A 591 -18.86 21.44 13.48
N VAL A 592 -20.13 21.48 13.04
CA VAL A 592 -21.21 20.66 13.64
C VAL A 592 -20.96 19.17 13.46
N ALA A 593 -20.56 18.74 12.27
CA ALA A 593 -20.24 17.33 11.98
C ALA A 593 -19.09 16.83 12.86
N LEU A 594 -18.04 17.65 13.01
CA LEU A 594 -16.93 17.36 13.91
C LEU A 594 -17.38 17.20 15.37
N TRP A 595 -18.17 18.14 15.91
CA TRP A 595 -18.70 18.01 17.28
C TRP A 595 -19.58 16.77 17.45
N ARG A 596 -20.35 16.39 16.42
CA ARG A 596 -21.12 15.13 16.39
C ARG A 596 -20.25 13.88 16.28
N ALA A 597 -19.02 13.96 15.80
CA ALA A 597 -18.08 12.85 15.82
C ALA A 597 -17.41 12.68 17.21
N LEU A 598 -17.02 13.78 17.86
CA LEU A 598 -16.26 13.76 19.12
C LEU A 598 -16.95 12.98 20.27
N PRO A 599 -16.20 12.27 21.14
CA PRO A 599 -16.73 11.65 22.35
C PRO A 599 -17.10 12.69 23.42
N CYS A 600 -17.93 12.32 24.41
CA CYS A 600 -18.42 13.25 25.44
C CYS A 600 -17.31 13.92 26.27
N GLY A 601 -16.18 13.23 26.49
CA GLY A 601 -15.01 13.80 27.17
C GLY A 601 -14.41 14.98 26.40
N GLU A 602 -14.21 14.80 25.11
CA GLU A 602 -13.69 15.83 24.20
C GLU A 602 -14.66 16.99 23.99
N LEU A 603 -15.96 16.72 23.89
CA LEU A 603 -16.97 17.79 23.83
C LEU A 603 -16.97 18.67 25.08
N ARG A 604 -16.78 18.08 26.26
CA ARG A 604 -16.61 18.86 27.51
C ARG A 604 -15.29 19.63 27.56
N LEU A 605 -14.25 19.21 26.83
CA LEU A 605 -13.02 20.00 26.65
C LEU A 605 -13.26 21.16 25.67
N GLU A 606 -13.94 20.90 24.55
CA GLU A 606 -14.31 21.90 23.54
C GLU A 606 -15.22 23.01 24.15
N CYS A 607 -16.25 22.64 24.92
CA CYS A 607 -17.07 23.61 25.64
C CYS A 607 -16.23 24.47 26.60
N ARG A 608 -15.31 23.86 27.37
CA ARG A 608 -14.43 24.60 28.29
C ARG A 608 -13.48 25.53 27.56
N ALA A 609 -12.88 25.10 26.45
CA ALA A 609 -12.00 25.93 25.62
C ALA A 609 -12.72 27.17 25.06
N ARG A 610 -14.02 27.04 24.76
CA ARG A 610 -14.89 28.13 24.27
C ARG A 610 -15.64 28.88 25.39
N ASN A 611 -15.34 28.63 26.67
CA ASN A 611 -16.04 29.18 27.83
C ASN A 611 -17.57 28.93 27.86
N VAL A 612 -18.03 27.87 27.20
CA VAL A 612 -19.43 27.44 27.19
C VAL A 612 -19.74 26.66 28.46
N SER A 613 -20.78 27.08 29.17
CA SER A 613 -21.28 26.38 30.36
C SER A 613 -21.80 25.00 30.01
N CYS A 614 -21.03 23.95 30.31
CA CYS A 614 -21.46 22.56 30.12
C CYS A 614 -22.78 22.29 30.89
N PRO A 615 -23.86 21.85 30.21
CA PRO A 615 -25.10 21.51 30.90
C PRO A 615 -24.86 20.34 31.85
N GLN A 616 -25.29 20.50 33.11
CA GLN A 616 -25.31 19.40 34.07
C GLN A 616 -26.63 18.63 33.90
N PRO A 617 -26.61 17.37 33.42
CA PRO A 617 -27.82 16.58 33.23
C PRO A 617 -28.55 16.36 34.56
N GLN A 618 -29.88 16.42 34.52
CA GLN A 618 -30.72 16.24 35.70
C GLN A 618 -31.25 14.81 35.77
N GLY A 619 -30.46 13.93 36.39
CA GLY A 619 -30.76 12.48 36.48
C GLY A 619 -29.91 11.67 35.50
N MET A 620 -30.31 10.41 35.28
CA MET A 620 -29.65 9.54 34.29
C MET A 620 -30.13 9.92 32.89
N VAL A 621 -29.29 10.65 32.19
CA VAL A 621 -29.41 11.00 30.76
C VAL A 621 -28.42 10.11 30.02
N SER A 622 -28.81 9.58 28.86
CA SER A 622 -27.92 8.73 28.05
C SER A 622 -26.72 9.53 27.52
N GLU A 623 -25.64 8.84 27.17
CA GLU A 623 -24.45 9.52 26.62
C GLU A 623 -24.78 10.27 25.32
N GLN A 624 -25.68 9.72 24.48
CA GLN A 624 -26.11 10.36 23.25
C GLN A 624 -26.92 11.64 23.49
N GLU A 625 -27.86 11.64 24.44
CA GLU A 625 -28.60 12.86 24.81
C GLU A 625 -27.67 13.92 25.42
N LEU A 626 -26.72 13.52 26.28
CA LEU A 626 -25.72 14.43 26.82
C LEU A 626 -24.83 15.03 25.71
N LYS A 627 -24.45 14.22 24.73
CA LYS A 627 -23.69 14.64 23.54
C LYS A 627 -24.48 15.67 22.73
N GLU A 628 -25.76 15.42 22.45
CA GLU A 628 -26.64 16.36 21.76
C GLU A 628 -26.79 17.69 22.53
N MET A 629 -26.95 17.64 23.85
CA MET A 629 -26.99 18.84 24.70
C MET A 629 -25.68 19.66 24.67
N LEU A 630 -24.52 19.00 24.59
CA LEU A 630 -23.22 19.67 24.46
C LEU A 630 -23.04 20.32 23.07
N VAL A 631 -23.47 19.63 22.00
CA VAL A 631 -23.46 20.18 20.63
C VAL A 631 -24.39 21.39 20.51
N ASP A 632 -25.61 21.33 21.06
CA ASP A 632 -26.55 22.47 21.04
C ASP A 632 -26.01 23.66 21.86
N ALA A 633 -25.33 23.42 22.98
CA ALA A 633 -24.67 24.47 23.76
C ALA A 633 -23.51 25.17 22.98
N LEU A 634 -22.72 24.41 22.21
CA LEU A 634 -21.69 24.96 21.31
C LEU A 634 -22.32 25.77 20.16
N LEU A 635 -23.44 25.30 19.61
CA LEU A 635 -24.21 26.02 18.59
C LEU A 635 -24.79 27.34 19.13
N VAL A 636 -25.28 27.35 20.38
CA VAL A 636 -25.81 28.55 21.06
C VAL A 636 -24.75 29.64 21.15
N GLU A 637 -23.50 29.30 21.50
CA GLU A 637 -22.37 30.24 21.52
C GLU A 637 -22.07 30.77 20.11
N LYS A 638 -21.85 29.86 19.15
CA LYS A 638 -21.48 30.20 17.77
C LYS A 638 -22.53 31.08 17.07
N CYS A 639 -23.82 30.87 17.34
CA CYS A 639 -24.92 31.62 16.72
C CYS A 639 -25.40 32.83 17.52
N GLU A 640 -24.85 33.07 18.72
CA GLU A 640 -25.35 34.09 19.66
C GLU A 640 -25.47 35.47 19.03
N ALA A 641 -24.36 35.98 18.51
CA ALA A 641 -24.29 37.34 17.99
C ALA A 641 -25.22 37.58 16.79
N TRP A 642 -25.75 36.54 16.14
CA TRP A 642 -26.76 36.69 15.08
C TRP A 642 -28.18 36.75 15.65
N TYR A 643 -28.51 35.83 16.56
CA TYR A 643 -29.85 35.78 17.18
C TYR A 643 -30.11 37.01 18.05
N GLU A 644 -29.14 37.41 18.88
CA GLU A 644 -29.27 38.60 19.75
C GLU A 644 -29.41 39.89 18.91
N ARG A 645 -28.77 39.98 17.74
CA ARG A 645 -28.96 41.09 16.78
C ARG A 645 -30.37 41.15 16.18
N ARG A 646 -31.11 40.04 16.19
CA ARG A 646 -32.54 39.97 15.83
C ARG A 646 -33.46 40.03 17.06
N GLY A 647 -32.92 40.33 18.25
CA GLY A 647 -33.65 40.39 19.52
C GLY A 647 -34.01 39.03 20.10
N VAL A 648 -33.53 37.93 19.52
CA VAL A 648 -33.81 36.55 19.99
C VAL A 648 -32.78 36.18 21.07
N PRO A 649 -33.18 36.00 22.34
CA PRO A 649 -32.26 35.78 23.45
C PRO A 649 -31.81 34.32 23.53
N VAL A 650 -30.97 33.88 22.60
CA VAL A 650 -30.64 32.45 22.40
C VAL A 650 -29.96 31.83 23.63
N ARG A 651 -29.16 32.60 24.38
CA ARG A 651 -28.61 32.14 25.69
C ARG A 651 -29.69 31.77 26.70
N ARG A 652 -30.84 32.45 26.68
CA ARG A 652 -31.98 32.17 27.59
C ARG A 652 -32.87 31.03 27.09
N LEU A 653 -32.93 30.84 25.77
CA LEU A 653 -33.59 29.68 25.17
C LEU A 653 -32.79 28.40 25.40
N GLY A 654 -31.46 28.50 25.49
CA GLY A 654 -30.57 27.36 25.77
C GLY A 654 -30.52 26.31 24.65
N SER A 655 -31.07 26.63 23.47
CA SER A 655 -31.08 25.77 22.29
C SER A 655 -31.16 26.61 21.02
N VAL A 656 -30.33 26.30 20.02
CA VAL A 656 -30.39 26.95 18.70
C VAL A 656 -31.66 26.56 17.96
N THR A 657 -32.16 25.33 18.12
CA THR A 657 -33.44 24.93 17.49
C THR A 657 -34.62 25.75 18.01
N ALA A 658 -34.61 26.13 19.30
CA ALA A 658 -35.62 26.99 19.90
C ALA A 658 -35.49 28.44 19.41
N ALA A 659 -34.27 28.94 19.24
CA ALA A 659 -34.02 30.26 18.67
C ALA A 659 -34.44 30.36 17.20
N ALA A 660 -34.19 29.33 16.40
CA ALA A 660 -34.63 29.23 15.01
C ALA A 660 -36.17 29.27 14.90
N ARG A 661 -36.87 28.43 15.68
CA ARG A 661 -38.35 28.44 15.72
C ARG A 661 -38.92 29.76 16.23
N LEU A 662 -38.25 30.43 17.16
CA LEU A 662 -38.68 31.74 17.64
C LEU A 662 -38.54 32.81 16.55
N ALA A 663 -37.38 32.86 15.89
CA ALA A 663 -37.12 33.77 14.78
C ALA A 663 -38.10 33.58 13.62
N GLU A 664 -38.34 32.31 13.22
CA GLU A 664 -39.31 31.97 12.17
C GLU A 664 -40.72 32.44 12.54
N ARG A 665 -41.17 32.21 13.77
CA ARG A 665 -42.49 32.67 14.24
C ARG A 665 -42.60 34.19 14.34
N TRP A 666 -41.50 34.90 14.59
CA TRP A 666 -41.47 36.37 14.58
C TRP A 666 -41.53 36.91 13.15
N GLU A 667 -40.83 36.29 12.20
CA GLU A 667 -40.92 36.65 10.78
C GLU A 667 -42.31 36.39 10.20
N GLN A 668 -42.94 35.25 10.55
CA GLN A 668 -44.35 34.98 10.26
C GLN A 668 -45.29 36.03 10.89
N LEU A 669 -44.99 36.52 12.10
CA LEU A 669 -45.80 37.53 12.79
C LEU A 669 -45.71 38.89 12.10
N ASP A 670 -44.53 39.28 11.62
CA ASP A 670 -44.29 40.54 10.92
C ASP A 670 -45.07 40.60 9.59
N GLN A 671 -45.30 39.44 8.96
CA GLN A 671 -46.11 39.27 7.75
C GLN A 671 -47.64 39.26 7.99
N LEU A 672 -48.13 39.14 9.23
CA LEU A 672 -49.57 39.02 9.49
C LEU A 672 -50.32 40.36 9.36
N SER A 673 -51.53 40.28 8.79
CA SER A 673 -52.49 41.39 8.79
C SER A 673 -52.92 41.75 10.21
N GLU A 674 -53.50 42.93 10.41
CA GLU A 674 -53.94 43.41 11.72
C GLU A 674 -54.96 42.46 12.39
N GLY A 675 -55.94 41.96 11.63
CA GLY A 675 -56.86 40.93 12.10
C GLY A 675 -56.15 39.61 12.47
N GLY A 676 -55.07 39.26 11.75
CA GLY A 676 -54.21 38.12 12.09
C GLY A 676 -53.46 38.31 13.41
N LEU A 677 -52.96 39.52 13.69
CA LEU A 677 -52.34 39.87 14.97
C LEU A 677 -53.35 39.81 16.12
N LEU A 678 -54.55 40.37 15.95
CA LEU A 678 -55.62 40.31 16.97
C LEU A 678 -56.04 38.87 17.28
N PHE A 679 -56.16 38.02 16.25
CA PHE A 679 -56.43 36.60 16.42
C PHE A 679 -55.29 35.87 17.16
N LYS A 680 -54.03 36.21 16.86
CA LYS A 680 -52.87 35.62 17.54
C LYS A 680 -52.74 36.10 19.00
N ALA A 681 -53.05 37.37 19.27
CA ALA A 681 -53.08 37.95 20.61
C ALA A 681 -54.09 37.24 21.52
N SER A 682 -55.31 36.99 21.01
CA SER A 682 -56.35 36.29 21.79
C SER A 682 -55.96 34.84 22.11
N ALA A 683 -55.21 34.16 21.22
CA ALA A 683 -54.69 32.81 21.48
C ALA A 683 -53.63 32.74 22.60
N PHE A 684 -53.03 33.87 22.97
CA PHE A 684 -52.12 34.02 24.13
C PHE A 684 -52.80 34.71 25.33
N SER A 685 -54.12 34.92 25.28
CA SER A 685 -54.89 35.67 26.28
C SER A 685 -54.38 37.10 26.51
N ILE A 686 -53.79 37.72 25.48
CA ILE A 686 -53.34 39.11 25.49
C ILE A 686 -54.56 39.99 25.21
N HIS A 687 -54.96 40.83 26.16
CA HIS A 687 -56.00 41.82 25.89
C HIS A 687 -55.43 42.94 25.00
N VAL A 688 -56.14 43.23 23.91
CA VAL A 688 -55.82 44.33 22.99
C VAL A 688 -56.93 45.37 23.11
N ASP A 689 -56.59 46.52 23.69
CA ASP A 689 -57.47 47.68 23.70
C ASP A 689 -57.53 48.31 22.29
N LYS A 690 -58.59 49.06 22.00
CA LYS A 690 -58.80 49.72 20.69
C LYS A 690 -57.74 50.78 20.40
N ASP A 691 -57.18 51.38 21.44
CA ASP A 691 -56.15 52.42 21.35
C ASP A 691 -54.73 51.83 21.28
N LEU A 692 -54.58 50.50 21.38
CA LEU A 692 -53.27 49.84 21.38
C LEU A 692 -52.68 49.80 19.96
N LYS A 693 -51.52 50.44 19.78
CA LYS A 693 -50.84 50.49 18.48
C LYS A 693 -50.44 49.09 18.02
N ARG A 694 -50.53 48.83 16.70
CA ARG A 694 -50.09 47.58 16.04
C ARG A 694 -48.71 47.10 16.51
N SER A 695 -47.75 48.01 16.67
CA SER A 695 -46.40 47.70 17.16
C SER A 695 -46.40 47.17 18.60
N GLU A 696 -47.22 47.72 19.49
CA GLU A 696 -47.32 47.25 20.88
C GLU A 696 -48.02 45.88 20.96
N VAL A 697 -49.09 45.67 20.18
CA VAL A 697 -49.72 44.35 20.03
C VAL A 697 -48.70 43.30 19.57
N MET A 698 -47.89 43.66 18.56
CA MET A 698 -46.84 42.82 18.01
C MET A 698 -45.76 42.48 19.06
N GLU A 699 -45.24 43.45 19.81
CA GLU A 699 -44.25 43.21 20.87
C GLU A 699 -44.80 42.31 21.98
N ARG A 700 -46.05 42.52 22.43
CA ARG A 700 -46.70 41.63 23.41
C ARG A 700 -46.80 40.19 22.89
N ILE A 701 -47.13 40.00 21.61
CA ILE A 701 -47.15 38.65 20.99
C ILE A 701 -45.73 38.08 20.87
N LYS A 702 -44.72 38.86 20.42
CA LYS A 702 -43.32 38.39 20.33
C LYS A 702 -42.82 37.89 21.68
N GLN A 703 -43.11 38.64 22.74
CA GLN A 703 -42.78 38.29 24.12
C GLN A 703 -43.51 37.02 24.61
N ALA A 704 -44.80 36.85 24.29
CA ALA A 704 -45.54 35.63 24.63
C ALA A 704 -45.03 34.38 23.88
N ILE A 705 -44.62 34.53 22.61
CA ILE A 705 -44.00 33.44 21.85
C ILE A 705 -42.61 33.11 22.44
N LEU A 706 -41.81 34.10 22.82
CA LEU A 706 -40.52 33.88 23.51
C LEU A 706 -40.71 33.04 24.77
N TRP A 707 -41.63 33.43 25.65
CA TRP A 707 -41.92 32.67 26.86
C TRP A 707 -42.36 31.22 26.55
N SER A 708 -43.07 31.00 25.44
CA SER A 708 -43.48 29.65 25.03
C SER A 708 -42.33 28.73 24.63
N GLU A 709 -41.24 29.28 24.09
CA GLU A 709 -40.03 28.53 23.72
C GLU A 709 -39.00 28.46 24.87
N LEU A 710 -38.99 29.39 25.84
CA LEU A 710 -38.09 29.33 27.02
C LEU A 710 -38.17 27.97 27.75
N PRO A 711 -37.05 27.37 28.19
CA PRO A 711 -37.07 26.23 29.10
C PRO A 711 -37.87 26.56 30.37
N LEU A 712 -38.57 25.57 30.95
CA LEU A 712 -39.45 25.79 32.11
C LEU A 712 -38.75 26.54 33.26
N ARG A 713 -37.46 26.28 33.49
CA ARG A 713 -36.65 26.96 34.52
C ARG A 713 -36.54 28.46 34.31
N GLU A 714 -36.29 28.89 33.08
CA GLU A 714 -36.20 30.30 32.70
C GLU A 714 -37.60 30.95 32.69
N LEU A 715 -38.63 30.23 32.25
CA LEU A 715 -40.02 30.69 32.39
C LEU A 715 -40.41 30.90 33.86
N GLN A 716 -40.06 29.97 34.75
CA GLN A 716 -40.29 30.09 36.20
C GLN A 716 -39.51 31.26 36.82
N LYS A 717 -38.32 31.58 36.29
CA LYS A 717 -37.56 32.77 36.67
C LYS A 717 -38.30 34.06 36.28
N VAL A 718 -38.76 34.17 35.02
CA VAL A 718 -39.59 35.29 34.55
C VAL A 718 -40.88 35.45 35.37
N CYS A 719 -41.56 34.34 35.70
CA CYS A 719 -42.73 34.41 36.58
C CYS A 719 -42.40 34.99 37.95
N ARG A 720 -41.27 34.62 38.57
CA ARG A 720 -40.83 35.18 39.86
C ARG A 720 -40.47 36.66 39.75
N GLU A 721 -39.79 37.07 38.68
CA GLU A 721 -39.48 38.48 38.38
C GLU A 721 -40.76 39.34 38.29
N HIS A 722 -41.84 38.79 37.73
CA HIS A 722 -43.15 39.43 37.63
C HIS A 722 -44.15 39.07 38.75
N LYS A 723 -43.69 38.47 39.87
CA LYS A 723 -44.52 38.11 41.05
C LYS A 723 -45.68 37.14 40.77
N VAL A 724 -45.58 36.34 39.71
CA VAL A 724 -46.52 35.27 39.33
C VAL A 724 -46.08 33.95 39.97
N ASN A 725 -47.03 33.15 40.46
CA ASN A 725 -46.74 31.84 41.06
C ASN A 725 -46.06 30.92 40.03
N SER A 726 -44.78 30.62 40.26
CA SER A 726 -43.92 29.85 39.37
C SER A 726 -43.96 28.33 39.58
N VAL A 727 -44.76 27.81 40.51
CA VAL A 727 -44.80 26.36 40.77
C VAL A 727 -45.57 25.64 39.65
N ALA A 728 -44.83 25.02 38.74
CA ALA A 728 -45.36 24.27 37.60
C ALA A 728 -44.42 23.11 37.19
N ARG A 729 -44.99 22.04 36.64
CA ARG A 729 -44.29 20.98 35.90
C ARG A 729 -44.29 21.29 34.39
N GLU A 730 -43.51 20.57 33.58
CA GLU A 730 -43.44 20.79 32.13
C GLU A 730 -44.81 20.69 31.44
N SER A 731 -45.65 19.73 31.88
CA SER A 731 -47.04 19.58 31.40
C SER A 731 -47.94 20.79 31.73
N GLN A 732 -47.56 21.64 32.68
CA GLN A 732 -48.27 22.84 33.09
C GLN A 732 -47.67 24.12 32.48
N LYS A 733 -46.65 24.04 31.62
CA LYS A 733 -45.99 25.20 30.99
C LYS A 733 -47.00 26.16 30.33
N LYS A 734 -47.99 25.63 29.60
CA LYS A 734 -49.05 26.45 28.94
C LYS A 734 -49.91 27.23 29.92
N GLU A 735 -50.26 26.62 31.06
CA GLU A 735 -51.02 27.28 32.13
C GLU A 735 -50.18 28.37 32.81
N LEU A 736 -48.89 28.12 33.01
CA LEU A 736 -47.96 29.12 33.55
C LEU A 736 -47.82 30.34 32.62
N LEU A 737 -47.76 30.11 31.30
CA LEU A 737 -47.76 31.17 30.28
C LEU A 737 -49.03 32.02 30.33
N HIS A 738 -50.20 31.38 30.42
CA HIS A 738 -51.47 32.10 30.51
C HIS A 738 -51.52 32.99 31.75
N ARG A 739 -51.10 32.48 32.92
CA ARG A 739 -51.04 33.28 34.16
C ARG A 739 -50.09 34.48 34.04
N LEU A 740 -48.94 34.29 33.41
CA LEU A 740 -47.97 35.35 33.18
C LEU A 740 -48.52 36.44 32.25
N ALA A 741 -49.14 36.04 31.12
CA ALA A 741 -49.77 36.97 30.19
C ALA A 741 -50.93 37.74 30.84
N SER A 742 -51.81 37.06 31.60
CA SER A 742 -52.93 37.70 32.31
C SER A 742 -52.48 38.64 33.44
N ALA A 743 -51.33 38.40 34.06
CA ALA A 743 -50.78 39.27 35.10
C ALA A 743 -50.13 40.54 34.53
N LEU A 744 -49.52 40.47 33.35
CA LEU A 744 -48.81 41.58 32.72
C LEU A 744 -49.69 42.42 31.78
N TRP A 745 -50.69 41.80 31.17
CA TRP A 745 -51.65 42.45 30.28
C TRP A 745 -53.08 42.14 30.77
N PRO A 746 -53.44 42.59 31.98
CA PRO A 746 -54.77 42.37 32.52
C PRO A 746 -55.82 42.97 31.57
N PRO A 747 -57.03 42.39 31.47
CA PRO A 747 -58.13 43.06 30.81
C PRO A 747 -58.39 44.41 31.47
N PRO A 748 -58.87 45.42 30.73
CA PRO A 748 -59.27 46.69 31.32
C PRO A 748 -60.26 46.42 32.47
N PRO A 749 -60.20 47.21 33.56
CA PRO A 749 -61.20 47.10 34.61
C PRO A 749 -62.59 47.20 33.96
N PRO A 750 -63.53 46.31 34.29
CA PRO A 750 -64.85 46.32 33.66
C PRO A 750 -65.44 47.72 33.78
N GLU A 751 -65.93 48.29 32.67
CA GLU A 751 -66.57 49.60 32.68
C GLU A 751 -67.55 49.64 33.87
N PRO A 752 -67.48 50.66 34.76
CA PRO A 752 -68.40 50.75 35.87
C PRO A 752 -69.82 50.64 35.30
N PRO A 753 -70.68 49.77 35.88
CA PRO A 753 -71.89 49.31 35.23
C PRO A 753 -72.67 50.53 34.77
N ARG A 754 -72.80 50.68 33.44
CA ARG A 754 -73.47 51.85 32.85
C ARG A 754 -74.81 52.00 33.56
N PRO A 755 -75.16 53.21 34.06
CA PRO A 755 -76.41 53.39 34.77
C PRO A 755 -77.53 52.82 33.90
N PRO A 756 -78.47 52.04 34.49
CA PRO A 756 -79.45 51.31 33.72
C PRO A 756 -80.13 52.27 32.74
N PRO A 757 -80.22 51.93 31.44
CA PRO A 757 -80.80 52.83 30.45
C PRO A 757 -82.18 53.25 30.94
N ASN A 758 -82.43 54.56 30.99
CA ASN A 758 -83.64 55.09 31.59
C ASN A 758 -84.89 54.55 30.85
N PHE A 759 -85.56 53.58 31.46
CA PHE A 759 -86.63 52.80 30.84
C PHE A 759 -87.91 53.61 30.57
N ASN A 760 -88.00 54.84 31.06
CA ASN A 760 -89.19 55.69 30.98
C ASN A 760 -89.55 56.22 29.57
N ASN A 761 -88.87 55.79 28.50
CA ASN A 761 -89.19 56.18 27.12
C ASN A 761 -89.51 54.99 26.18
N PHE A 762 -89.71 53.77 26.69
CA PHE A 762 -90.24 52.65 25.90
C PHE A 762 -91.75 52.50 26.09
N GLY A 763 -92.52 53.02 25.13
CA GLY A 763 -93.96 52.82 25.06
C GLY A 763 -94.35 51.36 24.72
N PRO A 764 -95.57 50.89 25.06
CA PRO A 764 -95.88 49.45 25.12
C PRO A 764 -96.20 48.77 23.77
N ARG A 765 -95.46 49.04 22.67
CA ARG A 765 -95.87 48.56 21.33
C ARG A 765 -94.83 47.90 20.41
N ASP A 766 -93.52 47.90 20.68
CA ASP A 766 -92.53 47.49 19.66
C ASP A 766 -91.86 46.10 19.82
N TRP A 767 -92.21 45.31 20.84
CA TRP A 767 -91.61 43.97 21.02
C TRP A 767 -92.02 42.93 19.96
N GLN A 768 -93.08 43.17 19.17
CA GLN A 768 -93.53 42.24 18.12
C GLN A 768 -92.94 42.49 16.73
N ARG A 769 -92.15 43.56 16.50
CA ARG A 769 -91.77 43.96 15.12
C ARG A 769 -90.37 43.55 14.66
N ASN A 770 -89.43 43.25 15.57
CA ASN A 770 -88.02 43.00 15.21
C ASN A 770 -87.59 41.52 15.11
N PHE A 771 -88.45 40.55 15.43
CA PHE A 771 -88.14 39.11 15.21
C PHE A 771 -88.27 38.64 13.75
N LYS A 772 -88.40 39.54 12.76
CA LYS A 772 -88.60 39.21 11.33
C LYS A 772 -87.56 39.78 10.35
N LYS A 773 -86.45 40.37 10.80
CA LYS A 773 -85.50 41.06 9.89
C LYS A 773 -83.99 40.81 10.10
N THR A 774 -83.60 39.68 10.70
CA THR A 774 -82.22 39.16 10.56
C THR A 774 -82.22 37.77 9.92
N ASN A 775 -82.28 37.74 8.59
CA ASN A 775 -81.91 36.56 7.80
C ASN A 775 -80.39 36.35 7.89
N MET A 776 -79.90 35.81 9.01
CA MET A 776 -78.66 35.05 8.99
C MET A 776 -79.03 33.57 8.85
N PRO A 777 -78.55 32.86 7.83
CA PRO A 777 -78.73 31.41 7.77
C PRO A 777 -77.98 30.75 8.96
N PRO A 778 -78.49 29.63 9.50
CA PRO A 778 -77.74 28.88 10.49
C PRO A 778 -76.39 28.44 9.89
N PRO A 779 -75.33 28.30 10.70
CA PRO A 779 -74.09 27.68 10.23
C PRO A 779 -74.44 26.31 9.65
N ASN A 780 -74.11 26.09 8.37
CA ASN A 780 -74.43 24.86 7.67
C ASN A 780 -73.92 23.67 8.50
N LEU A 781 -74.84 22.86 9.04
CA LEU A 781 -74.47 21.52 9.47
C LEU A 781 -73.82 20.83 8.26
N PRO A 782 -72.68 20.15 8.43
CA PRO A 782 -72.03 19.46 7.33
C PRO A 782 -73.05 18.54 6.65
N LYS A 783 -73.24 18.73 5.34
CA LYS A 783 -74.23 18.02 4.52
C LYS A 783 -74.21 16.54 4.87
N ALA A 784 -75.38 15.97 5.13
CA ALA A 784 -75.55 14.60 5.61
C ALA A 784 -74.55 13.65 4.94
N ILE A 785 -73.61 13.13 5.73
CA ILE A 785 -72.51 12.31 5.21
C ILE A 785 -73.14 11.12 4.50
N ASN A 786 -72.89 11.01 3.19
CA ASN A 786 -73.49 9.96 2.36
C ASN A 786 -73.17 8.59 2.99
N PRO A 787 -74.15 7.77 3.38
CA PRO A 787 -73.88 6.52 4.09
C PRO A 787 -72.95 5.56 3.32
N LYS A 788 -72.84 5.73 1.99
CA LYS A 788 -71.89 5.00 1.14
C LYS A 788 -70.42 5.36 1.42
N THR A 789 -70.09 6.56 1.89
CA THR A 789 -68.70 6.93 2.24
C THR A 789 -68.28 6.43 3.62
N LEU A 790 -69.24 6.07 4.50
CA LEU A 790 -68.94 5.53 5.84
C LEU A 790 -68.75 4.01 5.85
N LEU A 791 -69.33 3.29 4.89
CA LEU A 791 -69.22 1.83 4.74
C LEU A 791 -67.77 1.27 4.82
N PRO A 792 -66.75 1.88 4.18
CA PRO A 792 -65.36 1.45 4.35
C PRO A 792 -64.86 1.57 5.79
N HIS A 793 -65.23 2.64 6.51
CA HIS A 793 -64.80 2.87 7.89
C HIS A 793 -65.44 1.88 8.87
N PHE A 794 -66.72 1.54 8.69
CA PHE A 794 -67.36 0.45 9.45
C PHE A 794 -66.69 -0.90 9.18
N LYS A 795 -66.32 -1.20 7.92
CA LYS A 795 -65.57 -2.42 7.57
C LYS A 795 -64.19 -2.47 8.24
N THR A 796 -63.44 -1.36 8.26
CA THR A 796 -62.13 -1.26 8.96
C THR A 796 -62.25 -1.45 10.47
N LEU A 797 -63.37 -1.03 11.08
CA LEU A 797 -63.65 -1.25 12.49
C LEU A 797 -64.27 -2.63 12.81
N GLY A 798 -64.55 -3.46 11.80
CA GLY A 798 -65.20 -4.76 11.97
C GLY A 798 -66.66 -4.66 12.43
N LEU A 799 -67.35 -3.58 12.06
CA LEU A 799 -68.72 -3.27 12.47
C LEU A 799 -69.71 -3.34 11.30
N ALA A 800 -70.99 -3.56 11.63
CA ALA A 800 -72.06 -3.50 10.65
C ALA A 800 -72.39 -2.03 10.28
N PRO A 801 -72.89 -1.72 9.07
CA PRO A 801 -73.15 -0.34 8.64
C PRO A 801 -74.20 0.41 9.46
N ASN A 802 -74.99 -0.31 10.27
CA ASN A 802 -76.01 0.20 11.19
C ASN A 802 -75.57 0.17 12.67
N SER A 803 -74.31 -0.13 12.98
CA SER A 803 -73.80 -0.15 14.35
C SER A 803 -73.89 1.23 15.01
N SER A 804 -74.20 1.25 16.31
CA SER A 804 -74.45 2.50 17.02
C SER A 804 -73.17 3.34 17.20
N PRO A 805 -73.27 4.65 17.46
CA PRO A 805 -72.10 5.48 17.80
C PRO A 805 -71.33 4.99 19.04
N ALA A 806 -71.98 4.23 19.94
CA ALA A 806 -71.33 3.60 21.08
C ALA A 806 -70.45 2.41 20.65
N ASP A 807 -70.93 1.58 19.72
CA ASP A 807 -70.19 0.46 19.16
C ASP A 807 -68.97 0.94 18.37
N VAL A 808 -69.14 1.99 17.57
CA VAL A 808 -68.03 2.66 16.84
C VAL A 808 -66.95 3.13 17.81
N LYS A 809 -67.31 3.81 18.91
CA LYS A 809 -66.35 4.22 19.95
C LYS A 809 -65.67 3.02 20.63
N LYS A 810 -66.39 1.92 20.86
CA LYS A 810 -65.87 0.71 21.49
C LYS A 810 -64.88 -0.03 20.58
N ALA A 811 -65.23 -0.21 19.30
CA ALA A 811 -64.35 -0.82 18.29
C ALA A 811 -63.11 0.04 18.05
N TYR A 812 -63.26 1.36 17.91
CA TYR A 812 -62.14 2.28 17.73
C TYR A 812 -61.16 2.23 18.91
N ARG A 813 -61.64 2.25 20.16
CA ARG A 813 -60.77 2.08 21.35
C ARG A 813 -60.02 0.74 21.34
N LYS A 814 -60.68 -0.35 20.94
CA LYS A 814 -60.06 -1.68 20.83
C LYS A 814 -58.98 -1.71 19.74
N LEU A 815 -59.20 -1.03 18.61
CA LEU A 815 -58.22 -0.94 17.52
C LEU A 815 -57.05 -0.03 17.90
N ALA A 816 -57.33 1.11 18.53
CA ALA A 816 -56.31 2.02 19.05
C ALA A 816 -55.38 1.31 20.03
N LEU A 817 -55.90 0.60 21.03
CA LEU A 817 -55.08 -0.18 21.98
C LEU A 817 -54.20 -1.24 21.30
N LYS A 818 -54.58 -1.77 20.13
CA LYS A 818 -53.78 -2.74 19.38
C LYS A 818 -52.64 -2.10 18.58
N TYR A 819 -52.82 -0.86 18.11
CA TYR A 819 -51.89 -0.20 17.18
C TYR A 819 -51.23 1.07 17.74
N HIS A 820 -51.53 1.49 18.98
CA HIS A 820 -50.87 2.61 19.62
C HIS A 820 -49.41 2.24 19.95
N PRO A 821 -48.41 3.05 19.55
CA PRO A 821 -47.00 2.71 19.73
C PRO A 821 -46.65 2.43 21.20
N ASP A 822 -47.14 3.26 22.12
CA ASP A 822 -46.89 3.13 23.57
C ASP A 822 -47.42 1.82 24.19
N CYS A 823 -48.37 1.14 23.54
CA CYS A 823 -48.99 -0.08 24.08
C CYS A 823 -48.30 -1.36 23.61
N MET A 824 -47.58 -1.34 22.47
CA MET A 824 -46.86 -2.52 21.98
C MET A 824 -45.57 -2.79 22.77
N SER A 825 -44.94 -1.75 23.33
CA SER A 825 -43.74 -1.85 24.16
C SER A 825 -43.93 -2.67 25.44
N ALA A 826 -45.14 -2.68 26.00
CA ALA A 826 -45.42 -3.29 27.31
C ALA A 826 -45.69 -4.81 27.27
N CYS A 827 -46.07 -5.37 26.12
CA CYS A 827 -46.49 -6.77 26.01
C CYS A 827 -45.44 -7.71 25.37
N ALA A 828 -44.32 -7.19 24.87
CA ALA A 828 -43.26 -7.98 24.25
C ALA A 828 -42.32 -8.71 25.25
N GLY A 829 -42.37 -8.36 26.53
CA GLY A 829 -41.43 -8.84 27.56
C GLY A 829 -41.75 -10.18 28.23
N GLN A 830 -42.83 -10.88 27.86
CA GLN A 830 -43.24 -12.15 28.49
C GLN A 830 -43.69 -13.20 27.48
N ARG A 831 -42.72 -13.82 26.79
CA ARG A 831 -42.80 -15.15 26.15
C ARG A 831 -41.40 -15.57 25.68
N GLY A 832 -40.67 -16.29 26.52
CA GLY A 832 -39.29 -16.69 26.23
C GLY A 832 -38.63 -17.49 27.35
N SER A 833 -39.35 -18.42 27.98
CA SER A 833 -38.82 -19.30 29.03
C SER A 833 -39.64 -20.60 29.12
N SER A 834 -39.50 -21.44 28.09
CA SER A 834 -39.93 -22.85 28.04
C SER A 834 -39.26 -23.51 26.84
#